data_AF-A0A0M9YGR1-F1
#
_entry.id   AF-A0A0M9YGR1-F1
#
_cell.length_a   1.000
_cell.length_b   1.000
_cell.length_c   1.000
_cell.angle_alpha   90.00
_cell.angle_beta   90.00
_cell.angle_gamma   90.00
#
_symmetry.space_group_name_H-M   'P 1'
#
loop_
_entity.id
_entity.type
_entity.pdbx_description
1 polymer ?
#
loop_
_entity_poly.entity_id
_entity_poly.type
_entity_poly.pdbx_seq_one_letter_code
_entity_poly.pdbx_strand_id
1 'polypeptide(L)'
;MACRFPGALNVNQYWRLLMAPRPQFGTVPDTRWRRAALFSDDPRDASAAYTDTMALLPDVGRFDAEHYGMPPRRARSLDPQHRLLIDLAREAIQDAGWEAGGFDREETSVITALTESGYRQLSTMGIRMRQLAGGEFGARATGAGWPETVGAVDDLHGSSVAGLLLNMGPNTVSSVFGLHGESFALDSACSGGLTAVANAVYALRAGRCRIALAGGAQLILTPDLLVGLCRIGALSRTGRCLPFGAQADGFVLGEGAGLLVLRPLADAQAAGDRVYAVIRGVGAANDGAVPGGMRPQAAGQLRALRRAYRDAGLAPDSVGYLEAHGTGTEVGDPVERDALRQLRAGWHAPAHLGAVKAVLGHSLAAAGMAGLIKTVLAVHRGVIPPQPPFEPAEPAALRAAGLVVPRAPTEWGGAGQPRRAGVSAFGFGGMGVHLVVEERPTPLAADPGPTAAASAERGERLLVLDARDRAGLARHAREVAHTIEADGLSVARVADTLARRTPLTERLAVVAQDAATAADALLSAAAALEAGRTGELGPGLAAGTAPVGGWSADTVPAAPAAPGRGGAVPPADLALRAVTGQGLRAAPGPLGPCTLPPSPLAPRHHWVVDLSARDLGKALDPVNAPGRRAAGDGRRGPVPDGPAAGDGPAVSIVLEEVSRTSVLPLHELNRRMVLTSDLGFDSLMLQELEAGLGKRVPGFTTDEMYATGLTVERLITLVDAHGVPAPGAGAPPLRPARTEEDAAQPEPFTSEEPERWSAATARIDDFPEVARFEERADALLRGGADFPYFRVHEGKILDRTMVGGREFLSFGSYNYLGLSGHPEVGEAARRAVDRYGTSVSASRVLSGERELTVRLERTLSDFLGVEDCLVLVSGYSTNVTALGHLLGPDDLVLHDALAHNSILRGCALSGAARRPFAHNDTAELERLLRANRARYRRVLIVVEGAYSMDGDLVDLPAVIELKKRYGALLMVDEAHSVGTVGEYGRGVGEFFGVERCDVDLWMGTLSKAFASCGGYLGGSARTVRWLRHTLPGFVYSVGLSPANAAAALAAAGLIVAEPGRVRALRRNAELFRDLALAAGLPIGTSRHTPIVPCVLGDSDRTLRVADRVYARGVIADAIFHPAVEEGQARLRFFLTSEHRADDIGRAVRVLAEEVASSGG
;
A
#
# COMPACT_ATOMS: atom_id res chain seq x y z
N MET A 1 24.49 -7.51 7.37
CA MET A 1 23.43 -7.16 8.36
C MET A 1 23.58 -5.72 8.79
N ALA A 2 22.51 -5.08 9.27
CA ALA A 2 22.55 -3.70 9.76
C ALA A 2 21.59 -3.47 10.94
N CYS A 3 21.89 -2.47 11.79
CA CYS A 3 21.02 -2.09 12.90
C CYS A 3 21.16 -0.62 13.33
N ARG A 4 20.12 -0.13 14.02
CA ARG A 4 20.11 1.12 14.79
C ARG A 4 19.42 0.88 16.13
N PHE A 5 20.14 1.14 17.21
CA PHE A 5 19.62 1.04 18.58
C PHE A 5 20.08 2.25 19.40
N PRO A 6 19.40 2.59 20.50
CA PRO A 6 19.88 3.60 21.44
C PRO A 6 21.35 3.35 21.81
N GLY A 7 22.19 4.38 21.72
CA GLY A 7 23.63 4.27 21.95
C GLY A 7 24.46 3.58 20.85
N ALA A 8 23.83 3.11 19.77
CA ALA A 8 24.50 2.40 18.69
C ALA A 8 23.88 2.67 17.31
N LEU A 9 24.57 3.49 16.51
CA LEU A 9 24.16 3.86 15.16
C LEU A 9 24.67 2.91 14.07
N ASN A 10 25.28 1.77 14.40
CA ASN A 10 25.63 0.71 13.45
C ASN A 10 26.05 -0.55 14.22
N VAL A 11 26.33 -1.63 13.49
CA VAL A 11 26.72 -2.94 14.05
C VAL A 11 28.03 -2.86 14.86
N ASN A 12 29.03 -2.10 14.40
CA ASN A 12 30.30 -1.94 15.13
C ASN A 12 30.11 -1.20 16.46
N GLN A 13 29.31 -0.13 16.47
CA GLN A 13 28.92 0.57 17.69
C GLN A 13 28.09 -0.32 18.62
N TYR A 14 27.20 -1.13 18.07
CA TYR A 14 26.37 -2.03 18.84
C TYR A 14 27.20 -3.11 19.53
N TRP A 15 28.16 -3.71 18.83
CA TRP A 15 29.09 -4.66 19.45
C TRP A 15 29.89 -4.04 20.60
N ARG A 16 30.41 -2.83 20.43
CA ARG A 16 31.12 -2.10 21.51
C ARG A 16 30.21 -1.86 22.72
N LEU A 17 28.96 -1.44 22.48
CA LEU A 17 27.97 -1.29 23.54
C LEU A 17 27.70 -2.62 24.25
N LEU A 18 27.63 -3.74 23.53
CA LEU A 18 27.40 -5.07 24.11
C LEU A 18 28.59 -5.56 24.95
N MET A 19 29.84 -5.19 24.62
CA MET A 19 31.03 -5.56 25.38
C MET A 19 31.19 -4.75 26.68
N ALA A 20 30.68 -3.52 26.70
CA ALA A 20 30.64 -2.66 27.88
C ALA A 20 29.21 -2.17 28.14
N PRO A 21 28.28 -3.08 28.50
CA PRO A 21 26.85 -2.83 28.50
C PRO A 21 26.48 -1.80 29.54
N ARG A 22 25.88 -0.72 29.07
CA ARG A 22 25.33 0.36 29.91
C ARG A 22 23.90 0.63 29.47
N PRO A 23 22.93 0.68 30.41
CA PRO A 23 21.56 1.05 30.07
C PRO A 23 21.50 2.34 29.26
N GLN A 24 20.80 2.30 28.14
CA GLN A 24 20.59 3.44 27.24
C GLN A 24 19.23 4.08 27.50
N PHE A 25 18.88 4.22 28.78
CA PHE A 25 17.61 4.76 29.25
C PHE A 25 17.80 6.21 29.65
N GLY A 26 16.84 7.05 29.33
CA GLY A 26 16.84 8.45 29.72
C GLY A 26 15.44 9.01 29.75
N THR A 27 15.31 10.20 30.31
CA THR A 27 14.07 10.95 30.29
C THR A 27 13.67 11.27 28.86
N VAL A 28 12.39 11.10 28.53
CA VAL A 28 11.83 11.47 27.23
C VAL A 28 12.05 12.97 27.00
N PRO A 29 12.72 13.38 25.91
CA PRO A 29 12.97 14.78 25.64
C PRO A 29 11.69 15.46 25.14
N ASP A 30 11.52 16.73 25.48
CA ASP A 30 10.36 17.51 25.04
C ASP A 30 10.29 17.66 23.52
N THR A 31 11.38 17.40 22.80
CA THR A 31 11.41 17.30 21.32
C THR A 31 10.47 16.22 20.78
N ARG A 32 10.17 15.16 21.56
CA ARG A 32 9.15 14.16 21.20
C ARG A 32 7.75 14.69 21.51
N TRP A 33 7.46 14.93 22.79
CA TRP A 33 6.21 15.53 23.28
C TRP A 33 6.47 16.25 24.60
N ARG A 34 5.61 17.21 24.96
CA ARG A 34 5.72 17.95 26.22
C ARG A 34 5.50 17.01 27.40
N ARG A 35 6.59 16.58 28.04
CA ARG A 35 6.58 15.56 29.08
C ARG A 35 5.74 15.93 30.29
N ALA A 36 5.85 17.19 30.74
CA ALA A 36 5.13 17.69 31.92
C ALA A 36 3.60 17.63 31.79
N ALA A 37 3.07 17.59 30.55
CA ALA A 37 1.63 17.51 30.31
C ALA A 37 1.07 16.08 30.41
N LEU A 38 1.95 15.07 30.44
CA LEU A 38 1.60 13.66 30.28
C LEU A 38 2.18 12.79 31.40
N PHE A 39 2.91 13.37 32.35
CA PHE A 39 3.46 12.68 33.50
C PHE A 39 2.59 12.96 34.73
N SER A 40 2.10 11.90 35.39
CA SER A 40 1.33 12.00 36.62
C SER A 40 1.49 10.73 37.46
N ASP A 41 1.69 10.91 38.76
CA ASP A 41 1.68 9.82 39.73
C ASP A 41 0.25 9.46 40.20
N ASP A 42 -0.80 10.20 39.79
CA ASP A 42 -2.19 9.85 40.13
C ASP A 42 -2.63 8.62 39.33
N PRO A 43 -2.87 7.46 39.97
CA PRO A 43 -3.30 6.25 39.27
C PRO A 43 -4.67 6.41 38.59
N ARG A 44 -5.47 7.40 38.98
CA ARG A 44 -6.80 7.68 38.39
C ARG A 44 -6.75 8.51 37.12
N ASP A 45 -5.63 9.20 36.85
CA ASP A 45 -5.47 9.97 35.63
C ASP A 45 -5.24 9.00 34.46
N ALA A 46 -6.30 8.70 33.70
CA ALA A 46 -6.26 7.73 32.62
C ALA A 46 -5.44 8.17 31.41
N SER A 47 -5.09 9.46 31.32
CA SER A 47 -4.41 10.07 30.17
C SER A 47 -2.92 10.36 30.42
N ALA A 48 -2.42 9.99 31.60
CA ALA A 48 -1.03 10.21 31.98
C ALA A 48 -0.23 8.91 32.12
N ALA A 49 1.08 9.02 31.94
CA ALA A 49 2.08 8.01 32.22
C ALA A 49 2.69 8.24 33.61
N TYR A 50 2.92 7.16 34.36
CA TYR A 50 3.63 7.21 35.66
C TYR A 50 5.15 7.18 35.51
N THR A 51 5.66 7.06 34.27
CA THR A 51 7.08 7.05 33.96
C THR A 51 7.34 7.84 32.70
N ASP A 52 8.44 8.57 32.70
CA ASP A 52 8.95 9.34 31.56
C ASP A 52 10.32 8.83 31.09
N THR A 53 10.70 7.62 31.50
CA THR A 53 11.98 7.00 31.15
C THR A 53 11.82 6.05 29.97
N MET A 54 12.58 6.27 28.89
CA MET A 54 12.56 5.48 27.66
C MET A 54 13.97 5.30 27.07
N ALA A 55 14.11 4.35 26.14
CA ALA A 55 15.32 4.16 25.34
C ALA A 55 15.09 4.62 23.90
N LEU A 56 15.45 5.86 23.57
CA LEU A 56 15.10 6.50 22.30
C LEU A 56 16.27 6.57 21.32
N LEU A 57 15.96 6.51 20.03
CA LEU A 57 16.89 6.87 18.96
C LEU A 57 16.98 8.40 18.82
N PRO A 58 18.19 8.95 18.58
CA PRO A 58 18.34 10.37 18.27
C PRO A 58 17.90 10.67 16.83
N ASP A 59 17.46 11.92 16.59
CA ASP A 59 17.31 12.51 15.24
C ASP A 59 16.53 11.69 14.20
N VAL A 60 15.41 11.07 14.59
CA VAL A 60 14.57 10.21 13.72
C VAL A 60 13.96 10.91 12.50
N GLY A 61 14.04 12.25 12.42
CA GLY A 61 13.63 13.02 11.24
C GLY A 61 14.66 13.07 10.11
N ARG A 62 15.91 12.61 10.31
CA ARG A 62 16.98 12.74 9.31
C ARG A 62 16.95 11.60 8.27
N PHE A 63 16.97 11.94 6.97
CA PHE A 63 17.05 10.98 5.86
C PHE A 63 17.69 11.62 4.60
N ASP A 64 18.50 10.88 3.83
CA ASP A 64 19.12 11.39 2.59
C ASP A 64 18.26 10.99 1.37
N ALA A 65 17.15 11.70 1.21
CA ALA A 65 16.18 11.42 0.15
C ALA A 65 16.78 11.51 -1.27
N GLU A 66 17.71 12.45 -1.48
CA GLU A 66 18.36 12.69 -2.77
C GLU A 66 19.20 11.48 -3.20
N HIS A 67 19.95 10.88 -2.27
CA HIS A 67 20.74 9.68 -2.53
C HIS A 67 19.89 8.52 -3.08
N TYR A 68 18.65 8.37 -2.60
CA TYR A 68 17.73 7.31 -3.02
C TYR A 68 16.80 7.72 -4.18
N GLY A 69 17.03 8.87 -4.82
CA GLY A 69 16.18 9.37 -5.91
C GLY A 69 14.75 9.73 -5.45
N MET A 70 14.58 10.05 -4.16
CA MET A 70 13.29 10.35 -3.55
C MET A 70 13.07 11.88 -3.47
N PRO A 71 11.96 12.41 -4.03
CA PRO A 71 11.66 13.83 -3.89
C PRO A 71 11.50 14.24 -2.42
N PRO A 72 12.01 15.42 -1.99
CA PRO A 72 11.94 15.86 -0.59
C PRO A 72 10.54 15.91 0.01
N ARG A 73 9.52 16.27 -0.79
CA ARG A 73 8.10 16.24 -0.37
C ARG A 73 7.65 14.82 -0.03
N ARG A 74 8.01 13.81 -0.84
CA ARG A 74 7.72 12.40 -0.55
C ARG A 74 8.47 11.91 0.69
N ALA A 75 9.72 12.33 0.87
CA ALA A 75 10.48 11.96 2.05
C ALA A 75 9.85 12.51 3.34
N ARG A 76 9.33 13.74 3.34
CA ARG A 76 8.63 14.33 4.50
C ARG A 76 7.36 13.57 4.90
N SER A 77 6.59 13.06 3.94
CA SER A 77 5.37 12.33 4.23
C SER A 77 5.58 10.83 4.51
N LEU A 78 6.77 10.30 4.24
CA LEU A 78 7.13 8.91 4.50
C LEU A 78 7.38 8.67 5.99
N ASP A 79 6.81 7.63 6.59
CA ASP A 79 7.09 7.27 7.99
C ASP A 79 8.61 7.11 8.24
N PRO A 80 9.18 7.74 9.27
CA PRO A 80 10.58 7.55 9.69
C PRO A 80 11.03 6.09 9.83
N GLN A 81 10.13 5.17 10.18
CA GLN A 81 10.42 3.73 10.23
C GLN A 81 10.74 3.17 8.84
N HIS A 82 10.04 3.63 7.79
CA HIS A 82 10.32 3.23 6.42
C HIS A 82 11.66 3.78 5.94
N ARG A 83 11.96 5.05 6.27
CA ARG A 83 13.25 5.69 5.99
C ARG A 83 14.41 4.92 6.63
N LEU A 84 14.23 4.54 7.89
CA LEU A 84 15.18 3.73 8.64
C LEU A 84 15.41 2.36 7.98
N LEU A 85 14.35 1.69 7.52
CA LEU A 85 14.45 0.42 6.81
C LEU A 85 15.21 0.56 5.47
N ILE A 86 15.03 1.66 4.75
CA ILE A 86 15.77 1.94 3.50
C ILE A 86 17.27 2.09 3.78
N ASP A 87 17.65 2.88 4.79
CA ASP A 87 19.05 3.02 5.20
C ASP A 87 19.64 1.68 5.64
N LEU A 88 18.91 0.92 6.47
CA LEU A 88 19.36 -0.39 6.92
C LEU A 88 19.47 -1.42 5.79
N ALA A 89 18.62 -1.37 4.78
CA ALA A 89 18.74 -2.22 3.60
C ALA A 89 20.03 -1.93 2.83
N ARG A 90 20.33 -0.66 2.56
CA ARG A 90 21.60 -0.27 1.93
C ARG A 90 22.80 -0.78 2.74
N GLU A 91 22.78 -0.55 4.05
CA GLU A 91 23.89 -0.92 4.92
C GLU A 91 24.06 -2.42 5.09
N ALA A 92 22.96 -3.17 5.09
CA ALA A 92 23.02 -4.62 5.15
C ALA A 92 23.59 -5.20 3.84
N ILE A 93 23.27 -4.61 2.69
CA ILE A 93 23.84 -4.91 1.37
C ILE A 93 25.33 -4.52 1.32
N GLN A 94 25.71 -3.37 1.88
CA GLN A 94 27.11 -2.94 2.01
C GLN A 94 27.91 -3.92 2.88
N ASP A 95 27.37 -4.34 4.02
CA ASP A 95 28.02 -5.29 4.92
C ASP A 95 28.12 -6.71 4.32
N ALA A 96 27.22 -7.07 3.39
CA ALA A 96 27.33 -8.29 2.60
C ALA A 96 28.42 -8.20 1.52
N GLY A 97 28.88 -6.99 1.17
CA GLY A 97 29.86 -6.75 0.11
C GLY A 97 29.25 -6.75 -1.30
N TRP A 98 27.93 -6.56 -1.42
CA TRP A 98 27.20 -6.68 -2.69
C TRP A 98 26.90 -5.35 -3.38
N GLU A 99 27.17 -4.21 -2.73
CA GLU A 99 26.77 -2.89 -3.24
C GLU A 99 27.41 -2.56 -4.61
N ALA A 100 28.70 -2.85 -4.78
CA ALA A 100 29.43 -2.68 -6.04
C ALA A 100 29.21 -3.81 -7.06
N GLY A 101 29.25 -5.05 -6.57
CA GLY A 101 29.31 -6.26 -7.39
C GLY A 101 27.95 -6.77 -7.87
N GLY A 102 26.87 -6.22 -7.32
CA GLY A 102 25.50 -6.69 -7.58
C GLY A 102 25.15 -7.97 -6.82
N PHE A 103 23.88 -8.32 -6.89
CA PHE A 103 23.29 -9.54 -6.34
C PHE A 103 21.98 -9.82 -7.10
N ASP A 104 21.39 -11.00 -6.88
CA ASP A 104 20.15 -11.40 -7.54
C ASP A 104 18.95 -10.60 -7.04
N ARG A 105 18.63 -9.50 -7.73
CA ARG A 105 17.53 -8.60 -7.36
C ARG A 105 16.16 -9.17 -7.70
N GLU A 106 16.07 -9.98 -8.76
CA GLU A 106 14.81 -10.58 -9.20
C GLU A 106 14.26 -11.53 -8.12
N GLU A 107 15.14 -12.32 -7.51
CA GLU A 107 14.77 -13.31 -6.49
C GLU A 107 15.06 -12.85 -5.04
N THR A 108 15.10 -11.53 -4.81
CA THR A 108 15.25 -10.95 -3.46
C THR A 108 13.91 -10.51 -2.89
N SER A 109 13.50 -11.12 -1.76
CA SER A 109 12.31 -10.74 -0.99
C SER A 109 12.63 -9.75 0.14
N VAL A 110 11.64 -8.97 0.58
CA VAL A 110 11.72 -8.04 1.72
C VAL A 110 10.58 -8.31 2.70
N ILE A 111 10.91 -8.83 3.89
CA ILE A 111 9.93 -9.23 4.90
C ILE A 111 10.25 -8.49 6.19
N THR A 112 9.38 -7.56 6.61
CA THR A 112 9.62 -6.74 7.80
C THR A 112 8.48 -6.82 8.81
N ALA A 113 8.81 -6.56 10.07
CA ALA A 113 7.82 -6.38 11.13
C ALA A 113 7.67 -4.90 11.48
N LEU A 114 6.41 -4.43 11.46
CA LEU A 114 6.00 -3.07 11.80
C LEU A 114 4.62 -3.17 12.48
N THR A 115 4.47 -2.63 13.69
CA THR A 115 3.24 -2.77 14.49
C THR A 115 2.35 -1.53 14.45
N GLU A 116 2.93 -0.33 14.56
CA GLU A 116 2.17 0.92 14.56
C GLU A 116 2.93 2.06 13.86
N SER A 117 2.19 3.11 13.49
CA SER A 117 2.75 4.35 12.95
C SER A 117 2.29 5.53 13.80
N GLY A 118 3.12 5.94 14.77
CA GLY A 118 2.93 7.22 15.46
C GLY A 118 3.09 8.41 14.51
N TYR A 119 3.86 8.25 13.43
CA TYR A 119 3.98 9.30 12.42
C TYR A 119 2.65 9.54 11.71
N ARG A 120 1.87 8.50 11.42
CA ARG A 120 0.51 8.64 10.88
C ARG A 120 -0.39 9.44 11.82
N GLN A 121 -0.29 9.23 13.12
CA GLN A 121 -1.06 10.01 14.10
C GLN A 121 -0.64 11.48 14.09
N LEU A 122 0.67 11.77 14.05
CA LEU A 122 1.18 13.15 13.91
C LEU A 122 0.76 13.79 12.59
N SER A 123 0.95 13.11 11.46
CA SER A 123 0.63 13.62 10.13
C SER A 123 -0.87 13.83 9.89
N THR A 124 -1.72 13.11 10.61
CA THR A 124 -3.18 13.29 10.56
C THR A 124 -3.70 14.16 11.70
N MET A 125 -2.82 14.79 12.48
CA MET A 125 -3.22 15.60 13.63
C MET A 125 -3.98 16.86 13.20
N GLY A 126 -3.66 17.46 12.05
CA GLY A 126 -4.43 18.58 11.51
C GLY A 126 -5.92 18.24 11.34
N ILE A 127 -6.23 17.02 10.88
CA ILE A 127 -7.59 16.49 10.77
C ILE A 127 -8.26 16.39 12.15
N ARG A 128 -7.56 15.90 13.18
CA ARG A 128 -8.08 15.79 14.57
C ARG A 128 -8.25 17.14 15.26
N MET A 129 -7.29 18.04 15.10
CA MET A 129 -7.35 19.39 15.66
C MET A 129 -8.49 20.15 15.03
N ARG A 130 -8.71 20.00 13.74
CA ARG A 130 -9.95 20.47 13.14
C ARG A 130 -11.10 19.88 13.94
N GLN A 131 -11.22 18.56 14.11
CA GLN A 131 -12.40 17.99 14.81
C GLN A 131 -12.80 18.64 16.13
N LEU A 132 -11.77 18.89 16.95
CA LEU A 132 -11.91 19.60 18.22
C LEU A 132 -12.42 21.04 18.05
N ALA A 133 -12.01 21.74 16.99
CA ALA A 133 -12.46 23.08 16.66
C ALA A 133 -13.96 23.14 16.29
N GLY A 134 -14.48 22.12 15.59
CA GLY A 134 -15.90 22.10 15.20
C GLY A 134 -16.84 21.68 16.32
N GLY A 135 -16.29 21.09 17.39
CA GLY A 135 -17.03 20.69 18.58
C GLY A 135 -17.53 19.24 18.53
N GLU A 136 -17.02 18.41 17.62
CA GLU A 136 -17.43 17.01 17.49
C GLU A 136 -17.11 16.14 18.72
N PHE A 137 -16.25 16.64 19.63
CA PHE A 137 -15.95 16.01 20.92
C PHE A 137 -16.59 16.73 22.12
N GLY A 138 -17.67 17.50 21.88
CA GLY A 138 -18.54 18.07 22.93
C GLY A 138 -18.27 19.52 23.33
N ALA A 139 -17.08 20.06 23.05
CA ALA A 139 -16.77 21.47 23.23
C ALA A 139 -15.93 22.00 22.05
N ARG A 140 -16.25 23.21 21.59
CA ARG A 140 -15.45 23.88 20.55
C ARG A 140 -14.19 24.46 21.16
N ALA A 141 -13.03 24.13 20.60
CA ALA A 141 -11.79 24.79 20.94
C ALA A 141 -11.74 26.19 20.27
N THR A 142 -11.85 27.27 21.05
CA THR A 142 -11.94 28.66 20.56
C THR A 142 -10.83 29.58 21.09
N GLY A 143 -9.64 29.04 21.38
CA GLY A 143 -8.51 29.80 21.90
C GLY A 143 -7.78 30.64 20.83
N ALA A 144 -7.22 31.79 21.23
CA ALA A 144 -6.55 32.75 20.34
C ALA A 144 -5.29 32.22 19.62
N GLY A 145 -4.74 31.06 20.02
CA GLY A 145 -3.57 30.42 19.38
C GLY A 145 -3.90 29.13 18.61
N TRP A 146 -5.19 28.86 18.39
CA TRP A 146 -5.65 27.63 17.76
C TRP A 146 -5.32 27.55 16.26
N PRO A 147 -5.56 28.58 15.43
CA PRO A 147 -5.20 28.56 14.03
C PRO A 147 -3.70 28.31 13.80
N GLU A 148 -2.83 28.92 14.61
CA GLU A 148 -1.37 28.74 14.56
C GLU A 148 -0.97 27.31 14.95
N THR A 149 -1.68 26.71 15.91
CA THR A 149 -1.46 25.32 16.32
C THR A 149 -1.88 24.34 15.21
N VAL A 150 -2.99 24.62 14.52
CA VAL A 150 -3.47 23.80 13.38
C VAL A 150 -2.49 23.91 12.19
N GLY A 151 -2.00 25.11 11.88
CA GLY A 151 -1.06 25.34 10.77
C GLY A 151 0.38 24.85 11.02
N ALA A 152 0.70 24.39 12.23
CA ALA A 152 2.04 23.89 12.58
C ALA A 152 2.30 22.45 12.12
N VAL A 153 1.30 21.74 11.57
CA VAL A 153 1.43 20.41 11.00
C VAL A 153 1.17 20.49 9.49
N ASP A 154 2.10 19.97 8.68
CA ASP A 154 1.96 19.92 7.22
C ASP A 154 0.67 19.18 6.82
N ASP A 155 -0.01 19.71 5.79
CA ASP A 155 -1.19 19.07 5.21
C ASP A 155 -0.86 17.75 4.52
N LEU A 156 -1.87 16.87 4.46
CA LEU A 156 -1.78 15.65 3.64
C LEU A 156 -1.74 16.01 2.14
N HIS A 157 -0.94 15.28 1.38
CA HIS A 157 -0.86 15.40 -0.08
C HIS A 157 -0.87 14.01 -0.74
N GLY A 158 -0.85 13.96 -2.08
CA GLY A 158 -1.05 12.72 -2.86
C GLY A 158 -0.07 11.58 -2.59
N SER A 159 1.04 11.80 -1.89
CA SER A 159 1.97 10.74 -1.46
C SER A 159 1.92 10.42 0.04
N SER A 160 1.15 11.16 0.83
CA SER A 160 1.03 10.93 2.28
C SER A 160 0.37 9.60 2.60
N VAL A 161 -0.67 9.19 1.87
CA VAL A 161 -1.32 7.88 2.11
C VAL A 161 -0.32 6.73 1.99
N ALA A 162 0.39 6.65 0.86
CA ALA A 162 1.43 5.63 0.67
C ALA A 162 2.59 5.77 1.67
N GLY A 163 2.94 7.00 2.07
CA GLY A 163 4.02 7.24 3.04
C GLY A 163 3.74 6.71 4.45
N LEU A 164 2.45 6.61 4.83
CA LEU A 164 2.01 6.30 6.20
C LEU A 164 1.50 4.86 6.41
N LEU A 165 1.32 4.08 5.34
CA LEU A 165 0.87 2.69 5.43
C LEU A 165 2.04 1.75 5.73
N LEU A 166 1.91 0.88 6.75
CA LEU A 166 3.01 0.02 7.19
C LEU A 166 3.49 -1.00 6.13
N ASN A 167 2.59 -1.49 5.27
CA ASN A 167 2.99 -2.35 4.15
C ASN A 167 3.95 -1.65 3.17
N MET A 168 3.95 -0.31 3.15
CA MET A 168 4.82 0.46 2.29
C MET A 168 6.26 0.55 2.80
N GLY A 169 6.55 0.20 4.05
CA GLY A 169 7.93 0.06 4.53
C GLY A 169 8.76 -0.90 3.69
N PRO A 170 8.42 -2.21 3.65
CA PRO A 170 9.12 -3.18 2.81
C PRO A 170 8.95 -2.88 1.31
N ASN A 171 7.77 -2.43 0.85
CA ASN A 171 7.56 -2.12 -0.58
C ASN A 171 8.41 -0.93 -1.05
N THR A 172 8.65 0.06 -0.19
CA THR A 172 9.54 1.18 -0.55
C THR A 172 10.99 0.74 -0.57
N VAL A 173 11.42 -0.18 0.31
CA VAL A 173 12.74 -0.83 0.19
C VAL A 173 12.85 -1.55 -1.15
N SER A 174 11.87 -2.40 -1.50
CA SER A 174 11.85 -3.12 -2.78
C SER A 174 11.90 -2.16 -3.98
N SER A 175 11.12 -1.06 -3.93
CA SER A 175 11.11 -0.04 -4.98
C SER A 175 12.43 0.72 -5.10
N VAL A 176 13.09 1.07 -3.98
CA VAL A 176 14.35 1.83 -3.99
C VAL A 176 15.51 0.99 -4.52
N PHE A 177 15.56 -0.30 -4.18
CA PHE A 177 16.66 -1.19 -4.58
C PHE A 177 16.33 -2.03 -5.82
N GLY A 178 15.12 -1.91 -6.39
CA GLY A 178 14.66 -2.68 -7.54
C GLY A 178 14.63 -4.18 -7.25
N LEU A 179 13.96 -4.58 -6.17
CA LEU A 179 13.83 -5.98 -5.73
C LEU A 179 12.45 -6.51 -6.13
N HIS A 180 12.40 -7.73 -6.67
CA HIS A 180 11.19 -8.27 -7.31
C HIS A 180 10.58 -9.49 -6.60
N GLY A 181 11.15 -9.92 -5.47
CA GLY A 181 10.60 -10.98 -4.64
C GLY A 181 9.43 -10.53 -3.76
N GLU A 182 8.99 -11.41 -2.85
CA GLU A 182 7.89 -11.14 -1.92
C GLU A 182 8.19 -9.92 -1.04
N SER A 183 7.24 -9.00 -0.92
CA SER A 183 7.43 -7.76 -0.18
C SER A 183 6.22 -7.44 0.70
N PHE A 184 6.34 -7.60 2.01
CA PHE A 184 5.23 -7.38 2.94
C PHE A 184 5.67 -7.09 4.38
N ALA A 185 4.80 -6.39 5.10
CA ALA A 185 4.94 -6.15 6.53
C ALA A 185 4.02 -7.09 7.31
N LEU A 186 4.45 -7.52 8.49
CA LEU A 186 3.64 -8.33 9.42
C LEU A 186 3.65 -7.76 10.84
N ASP A 187 2.66 -8.15 11.63
CA ASP A 187 2.57 -7.83 13.04
C ASP A 187 2.32 -9.07 13.88
N SER A 188 3.21 -9.31 14.84
CA SER A 188 3.04 -10.30 15.91
C SER A 188 3.55 -9.74 17.24
N ALA A 189 3.31 -8.44 17.42
CA ALA A 189 3.78 -7.64 18.55
C ALA A 189 5.29 -7.81 18.78
N CYS A 190 5.69 -8.08 20.02
CA CYS A 190 7.08 -8.19 20.45
C CYS A 190 7.87 -9.31 19.77
N SER A 191 7.20 -10.27 19.13
CA SER A 191 7.83 -11.35 18.36
C SER A 191 8.07 -11.00 16.88
N GLY A 192 7.55 -9.85 16.42
CA GLY A 192 7.55 -9.38 15.04
C GLY A 192 8.84 -9.65 14.27
N GLY A 193 9.96 -9.09 14.69
CA GLY A 193 11.24 -9.23 13.98
C GLY A 193 11.69 -10.68 13.81
N LEU A 194 11.50 -11.54 14.82
CA LEU A 194 11.82 -12.97 14.68
C LEU A 194 10.80 -13.69 13.78
N THR A 195 9.53 -13.28 13.81
CA THR A 195 8.50 -13.79 12.89
C THR A 195 8.83 -13.44 11.43
N ALA A 196 9.34 -12.24 11.16
CA ALA A 196 9.81 -11.84 9.83
C ALA A 196 10.98 -12.70 9.35
N VAL A 197 11.98 -12.93 10.22
CA VAL A 197 13.11 -13.83 9.93
C VAL A 197 12.65 -15.28 9.72
N ALA A 198 11.71 -15.77 10.54
CA ALA A 198 11.14 -17.10 10.39
C ALA A 198 10.46 -17.28 9.02
N ASN A 199 9.63 -16.32 8.61
CA ASN A 199 8.98 -16.33 7.29
C ASN A 199 9.98 -16.27 6.14
N ALA A 200 11.06 -15.49 6.28
CA ALA A 200 12.15 -15.47 5.31
C ALA A 200 12.86 -16.83 5.20
N VAL A 201 13.16 -17.49 6.32
CA VAL A 201 13.73 -18.85 6.31
C VAL A 201 12.78 -19.84 5.64
N TYR A 202 11.47 -19.76 5.89
CA TYR A 202 10.50 -20.61 5.21
C TYR A 202 10.43 -20.34 3.70
N ALA A 203 10.47 -19.07 3.27
CA ALA A 203 10.49 -18.70 1.85
C ALA A 203 11.74 -19.25 1.13
N LEU A 204 12.92 -19.08 1.74
CA LEU A 204 14.19 -19.58 1.19
C LEU A 204 14.21 -21.11 1.11
N ARG A 205 13.76 -21.81 2.15
CA ARG A 205 13.67 -23.29 2.16
C ARG A 205 12.68 -23.82 1.13
N ALA A 206 11.61 -23.08 0.86
CA ALA A 206 10.60 -23.42 -0.14
C ALA A 206 11.01 -23.05 -1.58
N GLY A 207 12.14 -22.37 -1.77
CA GLY A 207 12.57 -21.89 -3.09
C GLY A 207 11.68 -20.79 -3.67
N ARG A 208 10.94 -20.05 -2.83
CA ARG A 208 10.12 -18.90 -3.26
C ARG A 208 10.94 -17.62 -3.46
N CYS A 209 12.17 -17.62 -2.96
CA CYS A 209 13.18 -16.60 -3.21
C CYS A 209 14.57 -17.20 -2.98
N ARG A 210 15.60 -16.50 -3.47
CA ARG A 210 17.00 -16.89 -3.29
C ARG A 210 17.71 -16.07 -2.23
N ILE A 211 17.24 -14.85 -2.02
CA ILE A 211 17.75 -13.90 -1.03
C ILE A 211 16.55 -13.30 -0.29
N ALA A 212 16.69 -13.04 0.99
CA ALA A 212 15.69 -12.31 1.75
C ALA A 212 16.32 -11.22 2.63
N LEU A 213 15.79 -10.01 2.55
CA LEU A 213 15.98 -8.95 3.53
C LEU A 213 14.90 -9.10 4.61
N ALA A 214 15.32 -9.44 5.83
CA ALA A 214 14.38 -9.78 6.90
C ALA A 214 14.69 -9.02 8.20
N GLY A 215 13.67 -8.44 8.84
CA GLY A 215 13.86 -7.71 10.09
C GLY A 215 12.65 -6.92 10.55
N GLY A 216 12.89 -5.75 11.15
CA GLY A 216 11.80 -4.89 11.65
C GLY A 216 12.31 -3.58 12.24
N ALA A 217 11.39 -2.64 12.42
CA ALA A 217 11.64 -1.33 13.02
C ALA A 217 10.52 -0.97 13.99
N GLN A 218 10.87 -0.19 15.02
CA GLN A 218 9.92 0.43 15.93
C GLN A 218 10.42 1.82 16.31
N LEU A 219 9.59 2.83 16.03
CA LEU A 219 9.75 4.19 16.54
C LEU A 219 8.49 4.62 17.29
N ILE A 220 8.67 5.40 18.36
CA ILE A 220 7.61 5.85 19.26
C ILE A 220 7.56 7.37 19.16
N LEU A 221 6.64 7.84 18.34
CA LEU A 221 6.56 9.24 17.93
C LEU A 221 5.43 10.00 18.62
N THR A 222 4.53 9.27 19.29
CA THR A 222 3.39 9.79 20.06
C THR A 222 3.35 9.14 21.44
N PRO A 223 2.73 9.79 22.44
CA PRO A 223 2.74 9.30 23.82
C PRO A 223 1.73 8.18 24.09
N ASP A 224 0.82 7.90 23.16
CA ASP A 224 -0.34 7.01 23.31
C ASP A 224 0.06 5.62 23.81
N LEU A 225 1.09 5.04 23.21
CA LEU A 225 1.61 3.73 23.59
C LEU A 225 2.27 3.74 24.98
N LEU A 226 3.01 4.80 25.32
CA LEU A 226 3.61 4.97 26.65
C LEU A 226 2.51 5.02 27.73
N VAL A 227 1.46 5.82 27.49
CA VAL A 227 0.30 5.95 28.40
C VAL A 227 -0.43 4.60 28.51
N GLY A 228 -0.75 3.96 27.39
CA GLY A 228 -1.45 2.66 27.37
C GLY A 228 -0.68 1.57 28.12
N LEU A 229 0.64 1.48 27.94
CA LEU A 229 1.48 0.50 28.65
C LEU A 229 1.60 0.81 30.15
N CYS A 230 1.54 2.09 30.55
CA CYS A 230 1.38 2.46 31.95
C CYS A 230 0.03 1.99 32.51
N ARG A 231 -1.07 2.14 31.76
CA ARG A 231 -2.41 1.75 32.25
C ARG A 231 -2.52 0.26 32.57
N ILE A 232 -1.82 -0.59 31.81
CA ILE A 232 -1.78 -2.04 32.07
C ILE A 232 -0.65 -2.46 33.02
N GLY A 233 0.13 -1.52 33.55
CA GLY A 233 1.22 -1.78 34.49
C GLY A 233 2.42 -2.54 33.89
N ALA A 234 2.64 -2.42 32.58
CA ALA A 234 3.69 -3.17 31.89
C ALA A 234 5.08 -2.52 32.02
N LEU A 235 5.13 -1.21 32.28
CA LEU A 235 6.38 -0.44 32.34
C LEU A 235 6.94 -0.36 33.75
N SER A 236 8.28 -0.38 33.86
CA SER A 236 8.98 -0.18 35.12
C SER A 236 8.69 1.20 35.71
N ARG A 237 8.31 1.24 36.99
CA ARG A 237 8.17 2.49 37.75
C ARG A 237 9.53 3.04 38.16
N THR A 238 10.50 2.16 38.38
CA THR A 238 11.87 2.56 38.72
C THR A 238 12.70 3.02 37.52
N GLY A 239 12.16 2.93 36.30
CA GLY A 239 12.87 3.27 35.07
C GLY A 239 14.01 2.31 34.74
N ARG A 240 14.00 1.10 35.32
CA ARG A 240 15.03 0.07 35.12
C ARG A 240 14.41 -1.14 34.43
N CYS A 241 15.15 -1.75 33.51
CA CYS A 241 14.77 -3.02 32.89
C CYS A 241 15.68 -4.10 33.45
N LEU A 242 15.17 -4.98 34.32
CA LEU A 242 15.95 -5.98 35.05
C LEU A 242 15.46 -7.41 34.75
N PRO A 243 15.68 -7.95 33.55
CA PRO A 243 15.26 -9.30 33.21
C PRO A 243 15.79 -10.35 34.20
N PHE A 244 14.88 -11.11 34.78
CA PHE A 244 15.08 -12.13 35.81
C PHE A 244 15.59 -11.61 37.17
N GLY A 245 15.55 -10.30 37.38
CA GLY A 245 16.02 -9.65 38.62
C GLY A 245 15.02 -9.71 39.76
N ALA A 246 15.51 -9.70 41.00
CA ALA A 246 14.70 -9.66 42.22
C ALA A 246 13.89 -8.36 42.35
N GLN A 247 14.30 -7.30 41.66
CA GLN A 247 13.66 -5.98 41.63
C GLN A 247 12.99 -5.69 40.29
N ALA A 248 12.67 -6.73 39.51
CA ALA A 248 12.02 -6.58 38.22
C ALA A 248 10.56 -6.13 38.41
N ASP A 249 10.21 -4.93 37.94
CA ASP A 249 8.89 -4.29 38.10
C ASP A 249 8.22 -3.89 36.77
N GLY A 250 8.77 -4.36 35.64
CA GLY A 250 8.34 -4.00 34.29
C GLY A 250 9.52 -3.75 33.35
N PHE A 251 9.22 -3.46 32.08
CA PHE A 251 10.24 -3.09 31.10
C PHE A 251 10.36 -1.57 30.93
N VAL A 252 11.49 -1.11 30.38
CA VAL A 252 11.61 0.26 29.85
C VAL A 252 11.26 0.22 28.36
N LEU A 253 10.35 1.08 27.92
CA LEU A 253 9.94 1.15 26.51
C LEU A 253 11.09 1.72 25.66
N GLY A 254 11.33 1.15 24.47
CA GLY A 254 12.45 1.53 23.63
C GLY A 254 12.15 1.59 22.13
N GLU A 255 13.08 2.14 21.37
CA GLU A 255 13.06 2.21 19.91
C GLU A 255 14.20 1.36 19.31
N GLY A 256 14.09 1.05 18.02
CA GLY A 256 15.17 0.37 17.32
C GLY A 256 14.77 -0.21 15.98
N ALA A 257 15.77 -0.61 15.21
CA ALA A 257 15.56 -1.34 13.98
C ALA A 257 16.75 -2.26 13.66
N GLY A 258 16.48 -3.37 12.98
CA GLY A 258 17.50 -4.30 12.52
C GLY A 258 17.05 -5.03 11.27
N LEU A 259 18.00 -5.31 10.38
CA LEU A 259 17.76 -5.98 9.11
C LEU A 259 18.90 -6.96 8.80
N LEU A 260 18.54 -8.17 8.37
CA LEU A 260 19.44 -9.23 7.96
C LEU A 260 19.33 -9.48 6.46
N VAL A 261 20.45 -9.86 5.85
CA VAL A 261 20.49 -10.48 4.53
C VAL A 261 20.59 -11.99 4.76
N LEU A 262 19.64 -12.75 4.23
CA LEU A 262 19.56 -14.19 4.40
C LEU A 262 19.65 -14.88 3.04
N ARG A 263 20.37 -16.01 3.00
CA ARG A 263 20.60 -16.85 1.82
C ARG A 263 20.76 -18.31 2.25
N PRO A 264 20.38 -19.32 1.44
CA PRO A 264 20.74 -20.70 1.71
C PRO A 264 22.25 -20.86 1.86
N LEU A 265 22.71 -21.63 2.85
CA LEU A 265 24.13 -21.75 3.17
C LEU A 265 24.96 -22.27 1.98
N ALA A 266 24.44 -23.27 1.26
CA ALA A 266 25.11 -23.82 0.09
C ALA A 266 25.32 -22.75 -1.00
N ASP A 267 24.30 -21.92 -1.25
CA ASP A 267 24.38 -20.82 -2.22
C ASP A 267 25.36 -19.73 -1.77
N ALA A 268 25.37 -19.39 -0.47
CA ALA A 268 26.32 -18.43 0.09
C ALA A 268 27.77 -18.93 -0.03
N GLN A 269 28.01 -20.22 0.24
CA GLN A 269 29.31 -20.85 0.06
C GLN A 269 29.74 -20.88 -1.41
N ALA A 270 28.83 -21.24 -2.32
CA ALA A 270 29.09 -21.25 -3.75
C ALA A 270 29.40 -19.85 -4.31
N ALA A 271 28.77 -18.81 -3.76
CA ALA A 271 29.01 -17.42 -4.13
C ALA A 271 30.25 -16.79 -3.46
N GLY A 272 30.90 -17.50 -2.53
CA GLY A 272 32.00 -16.94 -1.74
C GLY A 272 31.55 -15.84 -0.77
N ASP A 273 30.28 -15.81 -0.39
CA ASP A 273 29.73 -14.83 0.53
C ASP A 273 30.30 -15.02 1.94
N ARG A 274 30.46 -13.91 2.68
CA ARG A 274 30.75 -13.98 4.11
C ARG A 274 29.53 -14.46 4.88
N VAL A 275 29.66 -15.58 5.57
CA VAL A 275 28.64 -16.11 6.48
C VAL A 275 28.95 -15.71 7.92
N TYR A 276 28.05 -14.95 8.56
CA TYR A 276 28.17 -14.65 10.00
C TYR A 276 27.87 -15.88 10.87
N ALA A 277 26.71 -16.50 10.62
CA ALA A 277 26.15 -17.62 11.35
C ALA A 277 25.09 -18.34 10.49
N VAL A 278 24.62 -19.50 10.95
CA VAL A 278 23.58 -20.31 10.31
C VAL A 278 22.35 -20.37 11.20
N ILE A 279 21.18 -20.04 10.67
CA ILE A 279 19.90 -20.30 11.36
C ILE A 279 19.56 -21.77 11.14
N ARG A 280 19.83 -22.61 12.16
CA ARG A 280 19.67 -24.06 12.10
C ARG A 280 18.23 -24.51 12.30
N GLY A 281 17.50 -23.83 13.18
CA GLY A 281 16.13 -24.22 13.54
C GLY A 281 15.22 -23.03 13.76
N VAL A 282 13.97 -23.17 13.36
CA VAL A 282 12.90 -22.20 13.58
C VAL A 282 11.74 -22.88 14.31
N GLY A 283 11.27 -22.26 15.39
CA GLY A 283 10.12 -22.73 16.14
C GLY A 283 9.18 -21.59 16.46
N ALA A 284 7.93 -21.74 16.06
CA ALA A 284 6.88 -20.76 16.28
C ALA A 284 5.66 -21.44 16.93
N ALA A 285 5.01 -20.80 17.89
CA ALA A 285 3.79 -21.30 18.54
C ALA A 285 2.98 -20.15 19.13
N ASN A 286 1.68 -20.36 19.32
CA ASN A 286 0.82 -19.44 20.05
C ASN A 286 0.43 -20.03 21.41
N ASP A 287 0.19 -19.18 22.40
CA ASP A 287 -0.23 -19.54 23.75
C ASP A 287 -1.63 -20.18 23.79
N GLY A 288 -2.52 -19.84 22.85
CA GLY A 288 -3.88 -20.36 22.75
C GLY A 288 -4.87 -19.60 23.64
N ALA A 289 -5.82 -20.31 24.24
CA ALA A 289 -6.76 -19.71 25.19
C ALA A 289 -6.04 -19.32 26.48
N VAL A 290 -5.98 -18.01 26.77
CA VAL A 290 -5.34 -17.47 27.98
C VAL A 290 -6.30 -16.56 28.77
N PRO A 291 -6.30 -16.62 30.11
CA PRO A 291 -7.09 -15.71 30.92
C PRO A 291 -6.71 -14.25 30.66
N GLY A 292 -7.71 -13.39 30.40
CA GLY A 292 -7.50 -11.96 30.17
C GLY A 292 -6.77 -11.60 28.86
N GLY A 293 -6.60 -12.55 27.94
CA GLY A 293 -6.08 -12.31 26.57
C GLY A 293 -4.58 -11.97 26.44
N MET A 294 -3.90 -11.57 27.51
CA MET A 294 -2.50 -11.09 27.47
C MET A 294 -1.54 -11.83 28.43
N ARG A 295 -2.04 -12.78 29.23
CA ARG A 295 -1.21 -13.49 30.21
C ARG A 295 -0.35 -14.56 29.50
N PRO A 296 1.00 -14.50 29.60
CA PRO A 296 1.87 -15.46 28.93
C PRO A 296 1.71 -16.87 29.49
N GLN A 297 1.92 -17.88 28.65
CA GLN A 297 1.84 -19.30 29.04
C GLN A 297 3.15 -20.05 28.80
N ALA A 298 3.67 -20.69 29.84
CA ALA A 298 4.90 -21.48 29.75
C ALA A 298 4.78 -22.61 28.71
N ALA A 299 3.59 -23.20 28.57
CA ALA A 299 3.34 -24.24 27.58
C ALA A 299 3.49 -23.76 26.13
N GLY A 300 3.06 -22.53 25.81
CA GLY A 300 3.21 -21.96 24.46
C GLY A 300 4.66 -21.63 24.13
N GLN A 301 5.37 -21.00 25.06
CA GLN A 301 6.80 -20.74 24.95
C GLN A 301 7.60 -22.06 24.79
N LEU A 302 7.30 -23.07 25.59
CA LEU A 302 7.93 -24.39 25.51
C LEU A 302 7.65 -25.10 24.19
N ARG A 303 6.45 -24.92 23.59
CA ARG A 303 6.14 -25.42 22.25
C ARG A 303 7.02 -24.74 21.20
N ALA A 304 7.17 -23.42 21.23
CA ALA A 304 8.03 -22.69 20.29
C ALA A 304 9.50 -23.17 20.42
N LEU A 305 10.01 -23.24 21.63
CA LEU A 305 11.35 -23.75 21.95
C LEU A 305 11.55 -25.16 21.39
N ARG A 306 10.71 -26.14 21.79
CA ARG A 306 10.84 -27.53 21.34
C ARG A 306 10.74 -27.69 19.83
N ARG A 307 9.90 -26.89 19.16
CA ARG A 307 9.79 -26.89 17.68
C ARG A 307 11.10 -26.45 17.03
N ALA A 308 11.75 -25.41 17.55
CA ALA A 308 13.01 -24.91 17.02
C ALA A 308 14.15 -25.94 17.15
N TYR A 309 14.29 -26.58 18.31
CA TYR A 309 15.30 -27.62 18.53
C TYR A 309 15.03 -28.87 17.66
N ARG A 310 13.75 -29.25 17.51
CA ARG A 310 13.36 -30.33 16.60
C ARG A 310 13.68 -29.99 15.14
N ASP A 311 13.35 -28.78 14.69
CA ASP A 311 13.66 -28.30 13.33
C ASP A 311 15.18 -28.26 13.08
N ALA A 312 15.97 -27.91 14.10
CA ALA A 312 17.43 -27.94 14.03
C ALA A 312 18.03 -29.36 14.03
N GLY A 313 17.29 -30.36 14.50
CA GLY A 313 17.82 -31.70 14.78
C GLY A 313 18.80 -31.71 15.96
N LEU A 314 18.61 -30.84 16.95
CA LEU A 314 19.54 -30.63 18.07
C LEU A 314 18.85 -30.80 19.42
N ALA A 315 19.60 -31.26 20.42
CA ALA A 315 19.14 -31.29 21.80
C ALA A 315 19.26 -29.89 22.47
N PRO A 316 18.40 -29.55 23.44
CA PRO A 316 18.47 -28.24 24.11
C PRO A 316 19.78 -27.96 24.85
N ASP A 317 20.52 -28.98 25.26
CA ASP A 317 21.80 -28.83 25.95
C ASP A 317 22.97 -28.48 25.01
N SER A 318 22.74 -28.59 23.69
CA SER A 318 23.72 -28.25 22.66
C SER A 318 23.98 -26.75 22.50
N VAL A 319 23.12 -25.89 23.07
CA VAL A 319 23.33 -24.43 23.07
C VAL A 319 24.11 -23.99 24.31
N GLY A 320 25.16 -23.21 24.09
CA GLY A 320 25.97 -22.59 25.15
C GLY A 320 25.49 -21.19 25.54
N TYR A 321 24.55 -20.61 24.80
CA TYR A 321 24.00 -19.27 25.06
C TYR A 321 22.51 -19.20 24.71
N LEU A 322 21.75 -18.51 25.54
CA LEU A 322 20.33 -18.21 25.33
C LEU A 322 20.12 -16.70 25.49
N GLU A 323 19.70 -16.07 24.41
CA GLU A 323 19.16 -14.71 24.44
C GLU A 323 17.64 -14.81 24.65
N ALA A 324 17.23 -14.54 25.88
CA ALA A 324 15.84 -14.63 26.30
C ALA A 324 14.97 -13.52 25.71
N HIS A 325 13.65 -13.70 25.79
CA HIS A 325 12.74 -12.59 25.64
C HIS A 325 12.92 -11.59 26.79
N GLY A 326 13.00 -12.08 28.03
CA GLY A 326 13.48 -11.39 29.24
C GLY A 326 13.02 -9.95 29.35
N THR A 327 11.78 -9.72 29.76
CA THR A 327 11.19 -8.38 29.81
C THR A 327 11.42 -7.66 31.12
N GLY A 328 11.81 -8.34 32.20
CA GLY A 328 11.86 -7.70 33.51
C GLY A 328 10.47 -7.52 34.12
N THR A 329 9.47 -8.28 33.65
CA THR A 329 8.10 -8.20 34.18
C THR A 329 7.88 -9.25 35.27
N GLU A 330 7.10 -8.89 36.28
CA GLU A 330 6.79 -9.76 37.43
C GLU A 330 6.10 -11.09 37.02
N VAL A 331 5.38 -11.08 35.90
CA VAL A 331 4.67 -12.27 35.38
C VAL A 331 5.45 -12.97 34.27
N GLY A 332 6.03 -12.23 33.32
CA GLY A 332 6.66 -12.81 32.13
C GLY A 332 7.96 -13.55 32.44
N ASP A 333 8.81 -12.99 33.30
CA ASP A 333 10.12 -13.58 33.59
C ASP A 333 10.02 -14.91 34.35
N PRO A 334 9.14 -15.08 35.36
CA PRO A 334 8.89 -16.39 35.94
C PRO A 334 8.39 -17.43 34.93
N VAL A 335 7.48 -17.04 34.03
CA VAL A 335 6.94 -17.93 33.00
C VAL A 335 8.03 -18.39 32.03
N GLU A 336 8.89 -17.48 31.58
CA GLU A 336 10.00 -17.82 30.69
C GLU A 336 11.05 -18.68 31.39
N ARG A 337 11.42 -18.35 32.64
CA ARG A 337 12.32 -19.16 33.45
C ARG A 337 11.78 -20.59 33.61
N ASP A 338 10.49 -20.75 33.87
CA ASP A 338 9.85 -22.06 34.00
C ASP A 338 9.85 -22.84 32.69
N ALA A 339 9.60 -22.17 31.55
CA ALA A 339 9.70 -22.79 30.24
C ALA A 339 11.12 -23.26 29.93
N LEU A 340 12.14 -22.45 30.25
CA LEU A 340 13.55 -22.81 30.09
C LEU A 340 13.96 -23.97 31.02
N ARG A 341 13.52 -23.95 32.28
CA ARG A 341 13.75 -25.05 33.22
C ARG A 341 13.14 -26.36 32.73
N GLN A 342 11.92 -26.33 32.19
CA GLN A 342 11.26 -27.51 31.62
C GLN A 342 11.91 -27.99 30.32
N LEU A 343 12.36 -27.07 29.47
CA LEU A 343 13.09 -27.41 28.25
C LEU A 343 14.41 -28.13 28.57
N ARG A 344 15.11 -27.67 29.61
CA ARG A 344 16.42 -28.18 30.03
C ARG A 344 16.34 -29.25 31.13
N ALA A 345 15.14 -29.75 31.46
CA ALA A 345 15.00 -30.80 32.45
C ALA A 345 15.71 -32.09 31.98
N GLY A 346 16.58 -32.65 32.81
CA GLY A 346 17.41 -33.80 32.47
C GLY A 346 18.69 -33.47 31.70
N TRP A 347 18.95 -32.19 31.44
CA TRP A 347 20.15 -31.69 30.78
C TRP A 347 21.00 -30.88 31.75
N HIS A 348 22.31 -31.12 31.79
CA HIS A 348 23.21 -30.55 32.78
C HIS A 348 24.34 -29.69 32.22
N ALA A 349 24.48 -29.63 30.88
CA ALA A 349 25.49 -28.78 30.26
C ALA A 349 25.23 -27.31 30.62
N PRO A 350 26.25 -26.55 31.06
CA PRO A 350 26.08 -25.14 31.40
C PRO A 350 25.84 -24.30 30.14
N ALA A 351 24.95 -23.31 30.26
CA ALA A 351 24.71 -22.31 29.23
C ALA A 351 24.56 -20.92 29.85
N HIS A 352 24.90 -19.90 29.08
CA HIS A 352 24.72 -18.52 29.50
C HIS A 352 23.32 -18.02 29.15
N LEU A 353 22.74 -17.20 30.03
CA LEU A 353 21.45 -16.55 29.82
C LEU A 353 21.64 -15.03 29.77
N GLY A 354 21.17 -14.40 28.71
CA GLY A 354 21.18 -12.94 28.57
C GLY A 354 19.85 -12.39 28.09
N ALA A 355 19.62 -11.10 28.33
CA ALA A 355 18.51 -10.36 27.75
C ALA A 355 18.94 -8.92 27.44
N VAL A 356 18.98 -8.56 26.17
CA VAL A 356 19.47 -7.25 25.70
C VAL A 356 18.55 -6.09 26.09
N LYS A 357 17.32 -6.40 26.51
CA LYS A 357 16.39 -5.41 27.05
C LYS A 357 16.92 -4.71 28.30
N ALA A 358 17.86 -5.34 29.02
CA ALA A 358 18.58 -4.71 30.14
C ALA A 358 19.45 -3.50 29.70
N VAL A 359 19.78 -3.40 28.41
CA VAL A 359 20.63 -2.36 27.83
C VAL A 359 19.80 -1.40 26.98
N LEU A 360 18.91 -1.94 26.12
CA LEU A 360 18.20 -1.17 25.09
C LEU A 360 16.71 -0.94 25.40
N GLY A 361 16.19 -1.49 26.49
CA GLY A 361 14.76 -1.50 26.75
C GLY A 361 14.04 -2.41 25.76
N HIS A 362 12.73 -2.26 25.67
CA HIS A 362 11.89 -3.09 24.81
C HIS A 362 11.48 -2.33 23.54
N SER A 363 12.14 -2.64 22.42
CA SER A 363 11.85 -2.06 21.10
C SER A 363 10.72 -2.74 20.32
N LEU A 364 9.72 -3.28 21.03
CA LEU A 364 8.52 -3.94 20.49
C LEU A 364 8.81 -4.83 19.26
N ALA A 365 8.30 -4.47 18.07
CA ALA A 365 8.47 -5.23 16.83
C ALA A 365 9.95 -5.50 16.47
N ALA A 366 10.86 -4.60 16.84
CA ALA A 366 12.30 -4.73 16.60
C ALA A 366 13.06 -5.43 17.74
N ALA A 367 12.41 -5.77 18.85
CA ALA A 367 13.09 -6.34 20.02
C ALA A 367 13.75 -7.69 19.73
N GLY A 368 13.09 -8.52 18.92
CA GLY A 368 13.67 -9.77 18.43
C GLY A 368 14.95 -9.56 17.61
N MET A 369 15.02 -8.48 16.83
CA MET A 369 16.20 -8.18 16.00
C MET A 369 17.40 -7.76 16.83
N ALA A 370 17.21 -7.00 17.92
CA ALA A 370 18.29 -6.68 18.84
C ALA A 370 18.91 -7.96 19.43
N GLY A 371 18.06 -8.86 19.96
CA GLY A 371 18.52 -10.13 20.51
C GLY A 371 19.18 -11.02 19.46
N LEU A 372 18.62 -11.11 18.26
CA LEU A 372 19.16 -11.93 17.18
C LEU A 372 20.51 -11.41 16.67
N ILE A 373 20.67 -10.11 16.44
CA ILE A 373 21.93 -9.53 15.99
C ILE A 373 23.02 -9.69 17.06
N LYS A 374 22.69 -9.45 18.34
CA LYS A 374 23.60 -9.76 19.47
C LYS A 374 24.03 -11.22 19.45
N THR A 375 23.08 -12.13 19.25
CA THR A 375 23.32 -13.58 19.23
C THR A 375 24.22 -13.99 18.06
N VAL A 376 23.94 -13.47 16.86
CA VAL A 376 24.76 -13.70 15.66
C VAL A 376 26.18 -13.18 15.86
N LEU A 377 26.34 -11.98 16.44
CA LEU A 377 27.66 -11.41 16.74
C LEU A 377 28.41 -12.23 17.80
N ALA A 378 27.73 -12.68 18.85
CA ALA A 378 28.32 -13.50 19.91
C ALA A 378 28.85 -14.83 19.38
N VAL A 379 28.05 -15.50 18.53
CA VAL A 379 28.44 -16.74 17.84
C VAL A 379 29.60 -16.48 16.88
N HIS A 380 29.51 -15.42 16.06
CA HIS A 380 30.51 -15.09 15.05
C HIS A 380 31.88 -14.72 15.64
N ARG A 381 31.87 -13.95 16.74
CA ARG A 381 33.10 -13.49 17.42
C ARG A 381 33.59 -14.45 18.49
N GLY A 382 32.81 -15.48 18.82
CA GLY A 382 33.17 -16.44 19.88
C GLY A 382 33.29 -15.78 21.25
N VAL A 383 32.45 -14.80 21.55
CA VAL A 383 32.43 -14.09 22.84
C VAL A 383 30.98 -13.89 23.27
N ILE A 384 30.64 -14.30 24.48
CA ILE A 384 29.33 -14.08 25.08
C ILE A 384 29.33 -12.69 25.74
N PRO A 385 28.45 -11.76 25.30
CA PRO A 385 28.38 -10.43 25.89
C PRO A 385 27.89 -10.48 27.34
N PRO A 386 28.45 -9.65 28.23
CA PRO A 386 27.92 -9.50 29.58
C PRO A 386 26.54 -8.84 29.60
N GLN A 387 25.86 -8.99 30.73
CA GLN A 387 24.65 -8.23 31.07
C GLN A 387 24.98 -7.22 32.19
N PRO A 388 24.34 -6.04 32.23
CA PRO A 388 24.51 -5.11 33.35
C PRO A 388 24.26 -5.80 34.70
N PRO A 389 25.01 -5.46 35.77
CA PRO A 389 24.86 -6.13 37.06
C PRO A 389 23.47 -5.98 37.68
N PHE A 390 22.91 -7.09 38.19
CA PHE A 390 21.68 -7.13 38.99
C PHE A 390 21.65 -8.39 39.87
N GLU A 391 20.79 -8.39 40.88
CA GLU A 391 20.53 -9.56 41.73
C GLU A 391 19.40 -10.41 41.15
N PRO A 392 19.61 -11.70 40.82
CA PRO A 392 18.56 -12.57 40.28
C PRO A 392 17.47 -12.87 41.31
N ALA A 393 16.20 -12.96 40.87
CA ALA A 393 15.07 -13.29 41.75
C ALA A 393 15.12 -14.73 42.29
N GLU A 394 15.47 -15.69 41.43
CA GLU A 394 15.47 -17.13 41.73
C GLU A 394 16.78 -17.79 41.24
N PRO A 395 17.93 -17.48 41.86
CA PRO A 395 19.23 -17.97 41.40
C PRO A 395 19.35 -19.50 41.49
N ALA A 396 18.62 -20.15 42.41
CA ALA A 396 18.57 -21.60 42.50
C ALA A 396 17.86 -22.23 41.28
N ALA A 397 16.76 -21.64 40.80
CA ALA A 397 16.02 -22.14 39.64
C ALA A 397 16.83 -21.99 38.34
N LEU A 398 17.57 -20.89 38.18
CA LEU A 398 18.48 -20.72 37.04
C LEU A 398 19.61 -21.76 37.06
N ARG A 399 20.24 -21.98 38.22
CA ARG A 399 21.27 -23.02 38.39
C ARG A 399 20.72 -24.43 38.13
N ALA A 400 19.50 -24.73 38.57
CA ALA A 400 18.84 -26.01 38.29
C ALA A 400 18.59 -26.25 36.79
N ALA A 401 18.46 -25.19 35.99
CA ALA A 401 18.38 -25.26 34.53
C ALA A 401 19.77 -25.23 33.84
N GLY A 402 20.86 -25.20 34.61
CA GLY A 402 22.22 -25.04 34.09
C GLY A 402 22.49 -23.65 33.48
N LEU A 403 21.75 -22.62 33.91
CA LEU A 403 21.83 -21.27 33.35
C LEU A 403 22.60 -20.30 34.26
N VAL A 404 23.50 -19.51 33.66
CA VAL A 404 24.29 -18.49 34.34
C VAL A 404 24.26 -17.17 33.58
N VAL A 405 24.06 -16.05 34.28
CA VAL A 405 24.10 -14.71 33.66
C VAL A 405 25.56 -14.23 33.55
N PRO A 406 26.06 -13.88 32.34
CA PRO A 406 27.43 -13.41 32.16
C PRO A 406 27.59 -11.99 32.74
N ARG A 407 28.60 -11.77 33.59
CA ARG A 407 28.90 -10.47 34.22
C ARG A 407 30.10 -9.74 33.60
N ALA A 408 30.92 -10.46 32.84
CA ALA A 408 32.04 -9.94 32.07
C ALA A 408 32.04 -10.59 30.67
N PRO A 409 32.69 -9.98 29.66
CA PRO A 409 32.90 -10.64 28.37
C PRO A 409 33.51 -12.02 28.59
N THR A 410 32.82 -13.05 28.13
CA THR A 410 33.22 -14.43 28.35
C THR A 410 33.63 -15.05 27.02
N GLU A 411 34.89 -15.44 26.89
CA GLU A 411 35.36 -16.16 25.71
C GLU A 411 34.58 -17.47 25.55
N TRP A 412 34.04 -17.67 24.36
CA TRP A 412 33.26 -18.84 24.00
C TRP A 412 34.14 -19.79 23.19
N GLY A 413 34.97 -20.53 23.92
CA GLY A 413 35.85 -21.55 23.35
C GLY A 413 35.07 -22.68 22.68
N GLY A 414 35.54 -23.14 21.52
CA GLY A 414 34.98 -24.29 20.82
C GLY A 414 35.45 -25.58 21.48
N ALA A 415 34.63 -26.18 22.34
CA ALA A 415 34.91 -27.46 22.99
C ALA A 415 34.75 -28.67 22.04
N GLY A 416 35.26 -28.57 20.80
CA GLY A 416 35.07 -29.58 19.76
C GLY A 416 33.65 -29.67 19.18
N GLN A 417 32.74 -28.78 19.59
CA GLN A 417 31.39 -28.65 19.06
C GLN A 417 31.12 -27.23 18.55
N PRO A 418 30.26 -27.06 17.52
CA PRO A 418 29.89 -25.75 17.04
C PRO A 418 29.28 -24.87 18.13
N ARG A 419 29.70 -23.59 18.21
CA ARG A 419 29.01 -22.59 19.04
C ARG A 419 27.56 -22.45 18.58
N ARG A 420 26.63 -22.65 19.50
CA ARG A 420 25.19 -22.59 19.25
C ARG A 420 24.49 -21.76 20.30
N ALA A 421 23.59 -20.92 19.84
CA ALA A 421 22.75 -20.09 20.69
C ALA A 421 21.27 -20.23 20.31
N GLY A 422 20.40 -20.07 21.30
CA GLY A 422 18.97 -19.85 21.07
C GLY A 422 18.59 -18.39 21.29
N VAL A 423 17.63 -17.87 20.53
CA VAL A 423 17.06 -16.53 20.74
C VAL A 423 15.54 -16.59 20.74
N SER A 424 14.92 -15.99 21.77
CA SER A 424 13.47 -16.02 21.99
C SER A 424 12.83 -14.63 21.87
N ALA A 425 11.62 -14.58 21.32
CA ALA A 425 10.74 -13.43 21.43
C ALA A 425 9.28 -13.88 21.60
N PHE A 426 8.61 -13.36 22.63
CA PHE A 426 7.23 -13.71 22.97
C PHE A 426 6.37 -12.44 22.94
N GLY A 427 5.43 -12.36 22.00
CA GLY A 427 4.48 -11.25 21.87
C GLY A 427 3.38 -11.33 22.93
N PHE A 428 2.92 -10.18 23.43
CA PHE A 428 1.82 -10.13 24.40
C PHE A 428 0.49 -10.68 23.84
N GLY A 429 0.33 -10.75 22.51
CA GLY A 429 -0.77 -11.47 21.84
C GLY A 429 -0.61 -13.00 21.82
N GLY A 430 0.35 -13.55 22.56
CA GLY A 430 0.59 -14.99 22.74
C GLY A 430 1.43 -15.64 21.65
N MET A 431 1.81 -14.92 20.58
CA MET A 431 2.68 -15.47 19.53
C MET A 431 4.14 -15.49 19.99
N GLY A 432 4.76 -16.66 19.97
CA GLY A 432 6.15 -16.88 20.36
C GLY A 432 7.00 -17.47 19.25
N VAL A 433 8.22 -16.96 19.10
CA VAL A 433 9.22 -17.46 18.16
C VAL A 433 10.54 -17.73 18.88
N HIS A 434 11.16 -18.86 18.57
CA HIS A 434 12.51 -19.20 18.97
C HIS A 434 13.33 -19.60 17.73
N LEU A 435 14.55 -19.07 17.62
CA LEU A 435 15.51 -19.44 16.58
C LEU A 435 16.74 -20.08 17.21
N VAL A 436 17.27 -21.14 16.58
CA VAL A 436 18.56 -21.74 16.92
C VAL A 436 19.60 -21.27 15.89
N VAL A 437 20.63 -20.58 16.38
CA VAL A 437 21.73 -20.01 15.60
C VAL A 437 23.01 -20.78 15.89
N GLU A 438 23.74 -21.17 14.85
CA GLU A 438 24.99 -21.92 14.94
C GLU A 438 26.12 -21.19 14.21
N GLU A 439 27.35 -21.37 14.66
CA GLU A 439 28.51 -20.87 13.94
C GLU A 439 28.60 -21.48 12.52
N ARG A 440 29.21 -20.73 11.61
CA ARG A 440 29.46 -21.22 10.25
C ARG A 440 30.33 -22.49 10.29
N PRO A 441 30.11 -23.48 9.40
CA PRO A 441 31.04 -24.58 9.24
C PRO A 441 32.44 -24.06 8.86
N THR A 442 33.48 -24.58 9.50
CA THR A 442 34.87 -24.34 9.06
C THR A 442 35.10 -25.11 7.75
N PRO A 443 35.50 -24.46 6.64
CA PRO A 443 35.82 -25.19 5.42
C PRO A 443 37.02 -26.13 5.65
N LEU A 444 36.90 -27.39 5.22
CA LEU A 444 38.02 -28.36 5.19
C LEU A 444 39.04 -28.07 4.07
N ALA A 445 38.75 -27.13 3.16
CA ALA A 445 39.64 -26.72 2.08
C ALA A 445 39.27 -25.29 1.63
N ALA A 446 40.29 -24.48 1.33
CA ALA A 446 40.23 -23.08 0.87
C ALA A 446 40.16 -21.96 1.93
N ASP A 447 40.75 -22.15 3.11
CA ASP A 447 41.56 -21.05 3.64
C ASP A 447 42.84 -21.04 2.78
N PRO A 448 43.26 -19.93 2.17
CA PRO A 448 44.60 -19.86 1.61
C PRO A 448 45.55 -20.29 2.73
N GLY A 449 46.35 -21.34 2.50
CA GLY A 449 47.27 -21.84 3.51
C GLY A 449 48.07 -20.67 4.11
N PRO A 450 48.54 -20.75 5.36
CA PRO A 450 49.09 -19.61 6.11
C PRO A 450 50.14 -18.79 5.33
N THR A 451 50.82 -19.38 4.35
CA THR A 451 51.73 -18.72 3.41
C THR A 451 51.06 -17.83 2.36
N ALA A 452 49.92 -18.23 1.77
CA ALA A 452 49.20 -17.43 0.77
C ALA A 452 48.42 -16.27 1.41
N ALA A 453 47.78 -16.49 2.57
CA ALA A 453 47.18 -15.42 3.38
C ALA A 453 48.23 -14.40 3.84
N ALA A 454 49.38 -14.86 4.36
CA ALA A 454 50.47 -13.98 4.76
C ALA A 454 51.11 -13.22 3.58
N SER A 455 51.04 -13.73 2.34
CA SER A 455 51.49 -13.01 1.14
C SER A 455 50.47 -11.95 0.69
N ALA A 456 49.17 -12.24 0.75
CA ALA A 456 48.07 -11.32 0.44
C ALA A 456 47.91 -10.22 1.49
N GLU A 457 48.51 -10.39 2.67
CA GLU A 457 48.52 -9.42 3.77
C GLU A 457 49.75 -8.51 3.81
N ARG A 458 50.80 -8.76 2.99
CA ARG A 458 52.04 -7.96 2.99
C ARG A 458 52.04 -6.83 1.95
N GLY A 459 52.66 -5.71 2.30
CA GLY A 459 52.91 -4.56 1.42
C GLY A 459 51.89 -3.42 1.56
N GLU A 460 52.17 -2.29 0.92
CA GLU A 460 51.28 -1.12 0.92
C GLU A 460 49.91 -1.44 0.34
N ARG A 461 48.86 -0.83 0.90
CA ARG A 461 47.48 -0.95 0.45
C ARG A 461 46.84 0.43 0.34
N LEU A 462 46.02 0.60 -0.69
CA LEU A 462 45.21 1.80 -0.88
C LEU A 462 43.82 1.59 -0.27
N LEU A 463 43.51 2.36 0.76
CA LEU A 463 42.18 2.46 1.34
C LEU A 463 41.48 3.65 0.71
N VAL A 464 40.30 3.45 0.13
CA VAL A 464 39.47 4.54 -0.41
C VAL A 464 38.18 4.59 0.39
N LEU A 465 38.02 5.63 1.19
CA LEU A 465 36.79 5.89 1.95
C LEU A 465 35.98 6.93 1.22
N ASP A 466 34.67 6.77 1.24
CA ASP A 466 33.74 7.69 0.59
C ASP A 466 32.61 8.11 1.54
N ALA A 467 32.14 9.34 1.38
CA ALA A 467 30.95 9.87 2.04
C ALA A 467 30.22 10.88 1.14
N ARG A 468 28.96 11.18 1.47
CA ARG A 468 28.18 12.21 0.75
C ARG A 468 28.67 13.64 1.03
N ASP A 469 29.22 13.89 2.21
CA ASP A 469 29.76 15.19 2.61
C ASP A 469 31.06 15.05 3.41
N ARG A 470 31.80 16.17 3.53
CA ARG A 470 33.15 16.19 4.11
C ARG A 470 33.15 15.87 5.61
N ALA A 471 32.13 16.34 6.33
CA ALA A 471 31.96 16.06 7.75
C ALA A 471 31.71 14.56 8.00
N GLY A 472 30.91 13.93 7.13
CA GLY A 472 30.68 12.51 7.06
C GLY A 472 31.96 11.74 6.76
N LEU A 473 32.79 12.22 5.82
CA LEU A 473 34.07 11.60 5.49
C LEU A 473 35.04 11.61 6.68
N ALA A 474 35.16 12.73 7.40
CA ALA A 474 35.98 12.84 8.60
C ALA A 474 35.49 11.89 9.71
N ARG A 475 34.17 11.84 9.95
CA ARG A 475 33.56 10.88 10.89
C ARG A 475 33.82 9.45 10.45
N HIS A 476 33.70 9.14 9.16
CA HIS A 476 33.93 7.81 8.63
C HIS A 476 35.36 7.36 8.87
N ALA A 477 36.34 8.24 8.60
CA ALA A 477 37.76 7.96 8.84
C ALA A 477 38.04 7.65 10.31
N ARG A 478 37.48 8.42 11.26
CA ARG A 478 37.59 8.15 12.70
C ARG A 478 36.98 6.81 13.10
N GLU A 479 35.77 6.51 12.61
CA GLU A 479 35.08 5.26 12.92
C GLU A 479 35.80 4.03 12.34
N VAL A 480 36.34 4.14 11.13
CA VAL A 480 37.13 3.08 10.49
C VAL A 480 38.46 2.89 11.21
N ALA A 481 39.20 3.95 11.53
CA ALA A 481 40.44 3.88 12.30
C ALA A 481 40.23 3.13 13.63
N HIS A 482 39.21 3.53 14.39
CA HIS A 482 38.88 2.88 15.64
C HIS A 482 38.45 1.41 15.45
N THR A 483 37.74 1.09 14.37
CA THR A 483 37.34 -0.30 14.07
C THR A 483 38.56 -1.16 13.71
N ILE A 484 39.51 -0.62 12.95
CA ILE A 484 40.78 -1.30 12.61
C ILE A 484 41.53 -1.69 13.88
N GLU A 485 41.69 -0.73 14.81
CA GLU A 485 42.39 -0.96 16.07
C GLU A 485 41.63 -1.91 17.00
N ALA A 486 40.35 -1.65 17.24
CA ALA A 486 39.55 -2.38 18.21
C ALA A 486 39.28 -3.83 17.80
N ASP A 487 39.10 -4.08 16.51
CA ASP A 487 38.83 -5.42 15.98
C ASP A 487 40.09 -6.12 15.42
N GLY A 488 41.26 -5.46 15.45
CA GLY A 488 42.52 -6.01 14.95
C GLY A 488 42.47 -6.38 13.46
N LEU A 489 41.83 -5.55 12.63
CA LEU A 489 41.59 -5.85 11.22
C LEU A 489 42.86 -5.66 10.38
N SER A 490 43.11 -6.58 9.44
CA SER A 490 44.19 -6.40 8.47
C SER A 490 43.84 -5.32 7.44
N VAL A 491 44.82 -4.48 7.10
CA VAL A 491 44.63 -3.38 6.15
C VAL A 491 44.19 -3.88 4.77
N ALA A 492 44.70 -5.04 4.34
CA ALA A 492 44.31 -5.64 3.08
C ALA A 492 42.81 -5.97 3.03
N ARG A 493 42.23 -6.52 4.11
CA ARG A 493 40.80 -6.85 4.18
C ARG A 493 39.93 -5.59 4.27
N VAL A 494 40.42 -4.55 4.95
CA VAL A 494 39.77 -3.24 5.01
C VAL A 494 39.70 -2.62 3.61
N ALA A 495 40.82 -2.58 2.89
CA ALA A 495 40.90 -2.08 1.53
C ALA A 495 39.95 -2.85 0.58
N ASP A 496 39.91 -4.17 0.68
CA ASP A 496 39.00 -5.02 -0.11
C ASP A 496 37.52 -4.72 0.17
N THR A 497 37.17 -4.57 1.45
CA THR A 497 35.80 -4.26 1.88
C THR A 497 35.36 -2.89 1.36
N LEU A 498 36.25 -1.89 1.43
CA LEU A 498 35.97 -0.54 0.93
C LEU A 498 35.82 -0.52 -0.60
N ALA A 499 36.63 -1.29 -1.33
CA ALA A 499 36.54 -1.42 -2.79
C ALA A 499 35.20 -2.00 -3.28
N ARG A 500 34.48 -2.73 -2.42
CA ARG A 500 33.15 -3.30 -2.71
C ARG A 500 31.99 -2.35 -2.51
N ARG A 501 32.26 -1.09 -2.15
CA ARG A 501 31.23 -0.06 -1.94
C ARG A 501 31.06 0.82 -3.15
N THR A 502 29.86 1.36 -3.33
CA THR A 502 29.58 2.37 -4.36
C THR A 502 30.20 3.69 -3.94
N PRO A 503 31.09 4.28 -4.75
CA PRO A 503 31.77 5.48 -4.32
C PRO A 503 30.81 6.67 -4.28
N LEU A 504 31.05 7.55 -3.33
CA LEU A 504 30.28 8.78 -3.09
C LEU A 504 31.12 10.00 -3.51
N THR A 505 30.57 11.18 -3.26
CA THR A 505 31.10 12.49 -3.70
C THR A 505 32.43 12.84 -3.06
N GLU A 506 32.53 12.74 -1.74
CA GLU A 506 33.72 13.10 -0.98
C GLU A 506 34.55 11.83 -0.74
N ARG A 507 35.82 11.87 -1.12
CA ARG A 507 36.71 10.70 -1.08
C ARG A 507 37.97 10.99 -0.29
N LEU A 508 38.45 10.00 0.44
CA LEU A 508 39.72 9.97 1.14
C LEU A 508 40.50 8.73 0.69
N ALA A 509 41.70 8.94 0.18
CA ALA A 509 42.64 7.88 -0.15
C ALA A 509 43.78 7.86 0.88
N VAL A 510 44.03 6.68 1.45
CA VAL A 510 45.12 6.43 2.40
C VAL A 510 45.96 5.26 1.89
N VAL A 511 47.27 5.45 1.77
CA VAL A 511 48.22 4.35 1.56
C VAL A 511 48.81 3.95 2.90
N ALA A 512 48.63 2.69 3.31
CA ALA A 512 49.13 2.17 4.58
C ALA A 512 49.68 0.75 4.44
N GLN A 513 50.62 0.37 5.32
CA GLN A 513 51.27 -0.94 5.32
C GLN A 513 50.71 -1.87 6.40
N ASP A 514 50.22 -1.31 7.50
CA ASP A 514 49.72 -2.04 8.65
C ASP A 514 48.58 -1.29 9.37
N ALA A 515 47.94 -1.97 10.33
CA ALA A 515 46.77 -1.45 11.02
C ALA A 515 47.04 -0.15 11.77
N ALA A 516 48.23 -0.01 12.38
CA ALA A 516 48.63 1.17 13.13
C ALA A 516 48.83 2.38 12.21
N THR A 517 49.62 2.22 11.14
CA THR A 517 49.84 3.28 10.14
C THR A 517 48.54 3.69 9.43
N ALA A 518 47.64 2.74 9.17
CA ALA A 518 46.32 3.04 8.62
C ALA A 518 45.45 3.86 9.59
N ALA A 519 45.39 3.47 10.87
CA ALA A 519 44.62 4.18 11.88
C ALA A 519 45.14 5.61 12.10
N ASP A 520 46.45 5.78 12.27
CA ASP A 520 47.10 7.09 12.44
C ASP A 520 46.83 8.01 11.23
N ALA A 521 46.99 7.50 10.01
CA ALA A 521 46.76 8.27 8.79
C ALA A 521 45.28 8.67 8.63
N LEU A 522 44.34 7.78 8.98
CA LEU A 522 42.90 8.07 8.96
C LEU A 522 42.51 9.13 10.02
N LEU A 523 43.09 9.08 11.22
CA LEU A 523 42.88 10.08 12.27
C LEU A 523 43.46 11.45 11.87
N SER A 524 44.68 11.46 11.31
CA SER A 524 45.30 12.67 10.77
C SER A 524 44.49 13.29 9.63
N ALA A 525 44.00 12.46 8.70
CA ALA A 525 43.10 12.89 7.64
C ALA A 525 41.79 13.47 8.17
N ALA A 526 41.17 12.83 9.18
CA ALA A 526 39.95 13.34 9.78
C ALA A 526 40.15 14.75 10.36
N ALA A 527 41.25 14.98 11.11
CA ALA A 527 41.59 16.30 11.63
C ALA A 527 41.86 17.31 10.50
N ALA A 528 42.51 16.89 9.41
CA ALA A 528 42.74 17.75 8.25
C ALA A 528 41.45 18.15 7.54
N LEU A 529 40.51 17.21 7.36
CA LEU A 529 39.21 17.42 6.75
C LEU A 529 38.33 18.36 7.58
N GLU A 530 38.37 18.23 8.91
CA GLU A 530 37.69 19.12 9.86
C GLU A 530 38.24 20.54 9.81
N ALA A 531 39.55 20.69 9.59
CA ALA A 531 40.19 21.98 9.33
C ALA A 531 39.95 22.51 7.91
N GLY A 532 39.15 21.82 7.09
CA GLY A 532 38.79 22.24 5.73
C GLY A 532 39.84 21.96 4.65
N ARG A 533 40.91 21.22 4.95
CA ARG A 533 42.00 20.92 4.00
C ARG A 533 41.58 19.80 3.02
N THR A 534 41.99 19.93 1.76
CA THR A 534 41.76 18.97 0.66
C THR A 534 42.98 18.94 -0.28
N GLY A 535 42.99 18.04 -1.26
CA GLY A 535 44.17 17.77 -2.11
C GLY A 535 45.10 16.77 -1.44
N GLU A 536 46.40 16.96 -1.63
CA GLU A 536 47.44 16.19 -0.93
C GLU A 536 47.53 16.65 0.53
N LEU A 537 47.26 15.75 1.47
CA LEU A 537 47.30 16.00 2.92
C LEU A 537 48.62 15.53 3.55
N GLY A 538 49.36 14.69 2.84
CA GLY A 538 50.65 14.13 3.20
C GLY A 538 51.05 12.99 2.22
N PRO A 539 52.24 12.39 2.37
CA PRO A 539 52.69 11.30 1.50
C PRO A 539 51.70 10.13 1.50
N GLY A 540 51.13 9.80 0.33
CA GLY A 540 50.15 8.72 0.19
C GLY A 540 48.77 9.01 0.83
N LEU A 541 48.50 10.27 1.20
CA LEU A 541 47.26 10.72 1.82
C LEU A 541 46.64 11.86 1.01
N ALA A 542 45.47 11.62 0.43
CA ALA A 542 44.78 12.62 -0.38
C ALA A 542 43.28 12.63 -0.12
N ALA A 543 42.66 13.80 -0.17
CA ALA A 543 41.21 13.95 -0.10
C ALA A 543 40.68 14.87 -1.20
N GLY A 544 39.49 14.59 -1.72
CA GLY A 544 38.92 15.38 -2.80
C GLY A 544 37.43 15.14 -2.99
N THR A 545 36.85 15.94 -3.89
CA THR A 545 35.46 15.83 -4.31
C THR A 545 35.43 15.35 -5.76
N ALA A 546 34.73 14.25 -6.03
CA ALA A 546 34.50 13.73 -7.37
C ALA A 546 33.03 13.94 -7.79
N PRO A 547 32.75 14.38 -9.03
CA PRO A 547 31.38 14.55 -9.51
C PRO A 547 30.63 13.20 -9.60
N VAL A 548 29.32 13.24 -9.29
CA VAL A 548 28.43 12.08 -9.35
C VAL A 548 27.95 11.89 -10.80
N GLY A 549 28.13 10.69 -11.37
CA GLY A 549 27.58 10.33 -12.68
C GLY A 549 28.54 10.57 -13.84
N GLY A 550 29.30 9.52 -14.18
CA GLY A 550 30.25 9.49 -15.28
C GLY A 550 31.32 8.44 -15.00
N TRP A 551 31.03 7.17 -15.28
CA TRP A 551 31.96 6.07 -15.01
C TRP A 551 32.54 5.54 -16.32
N SER A 552 33.84 5.78 -16.57
CA SER A 552 34.66 4.86 -17.35
C SER A 552 35.03 3.66 -16.47
N ALA A 553 35.27 2.50 -17.07
CA ALA A 553 35.59 1.25 -16.37
C ALA A 553 37.07 1.16 -15.94
N ASP A 554 37.71 2.28 -15.61
CA ASP A 554 39.11 2.27 -15.21
C ASP A 554 39.25 1.95 -13.72
N THR A 555 40.05 0.94 -13.38
CA THR A 555 40.28 0.52 -11.99
C THR A 555 41.68 0.88 -11.52
N VAL A 556 41.79 1.34 -10.26
CA VAL A 556 43.08 1.47 -9.57
C VAL A 556 43.33 0.19 -8.77
N PRO A 557 44.48 -0.48 -8.93
CA PRO A 557 44.80 -1.66 -8.13
C PRO A 557 44.94 -1.27 -6.65
N ALA A 558 44.33 -2.06 -5.76
CA ALA A 558 44.39 -1.84 -4.30
C ALA A 558 45.80 -2.06 -3.71
N ALA A 559 46.69 -2.73 -4.45
CA ALA A 559 48.11 -2.88 -4.14
C ALA A 559 48.95 -2.13 -5.19
N PRO A 560 49.93 -1.29 -4.79
CA PRO A 560 50.87 -0.69 -5.72
C PRO A 560 51.73 -1.77 -6.40
N ALA A 561 52.00 -1.61 -7.70
CA ALA A 561 52.78 -2.57 -8.48
C ALA A 561 54.20 -2.70 -7.93
N ALA A 562 54.72 -3.93 -7.82
CA ALA A 562 56.08 -4.19 -7.38
C ALA A 562 57.11 -3.50 -8.30
N PRO A 563 58.23 -2.97 -7.78
CA PRO A 563 59.22 -2.27 -8.58
C PRO A 563 59.98 -3.26 -9.48
N GLY A 564 59.48 -3.46 -10.70
CA GLY A 564 60.07 -4.37 -11.67
C GLY A 564 59.55 -4.14 -13.09
N ARG A 565 60.35 -3.43 -13.89
CA ARG A 565 60.25 -3.20 -15.36
C ARG A 565 58.92 -2.61 -15.86
N GLY A 566 58.72 -1.34 -15.53
CA GLY A 566 57.65 -0.45 -15.99
C GLY A 566 57.35 0.51 -14.85
N GLY A 567 57.57 1.82 -15.03
CA GLY A 567 57.63 2.80 -13.93
C GLY A 567 56.51 2.64 -12.89
N ALA A 568 56.89 2.33 -11.64
CA ALA A 568 55.93 2.24 -10.54
C ALA A 568 55.33 3.63 -10.30
N VAL A 569 54.00 3.74 -10.37
CA VAL A 569 53.29 4.97 -10.04
C VAL A 569 53.50 5.26 -8.55
N PRO A 570 54.02 6.44 -8.16
CA PRO A 570 54.21 6.82 -6.76
C PRO A 570 52.91 6.67 -5.94
N PRO A 571 52.98 6.26 -4.65
CA PRO A 571 51.81 6.19 -3.78
C PRO A 571 51.00 7.49 -3.69
N ALA A 572 51.67 8.65 -3.77
CA ALA A 572 51.04 9.98 -3.82
C ALA A 572 50.18 10.15 -5.09
N ASP A 573 50.70 9.74 -6.25
CA ASP A 573 49.97 9.79 -7.52
C ASP A 573 48.79 8.80 -7.53
N LEU A 574 48.95 7.62 -6.90
CA LEU A 574 47.88 6.63 -6.77
C LEU A 574 46.73 7.15 -5.88
N ALA A 575 47.06 7.74 -4.73
CA ALA A 575 46.10 8.34 -3.81
C ALA A 575 45.38 9.52 -4.45
N LEU A 576 46.12 10.40 -5.14
CA LEU A 576 45.55 11.56 -5.83
C LEU A 576 44.61 11.12 -6.97
N ARG A 577 44.98 10.12 -7.76
CA ARG A 577 44.11 9.56 -8.83
C ARG A 577 42.82 8.96 -8.28
N ALA A 578 42.85 8.31 -7.11
CA ALA A 578 41.67 7.71 -6.51
C ALA A 578 40.63 8.74 -6.02
N VAL A 579 41.07 9.96 -5.66
CA VAL A 579 40.19 11.04 -5.17
C VAL A 579 39.84 12.11 -6.22
N THR A 580 40.64 12.25 -7.28
CA THR A 580 40.41 13.27 -8.35
C THR A 580 39.91 12.69 -9.66
N GLY A 581 40.11 11.39 -9.90
CA GLY A 581 39.77 10.75 -11.17
C GLY A 581 38.27 10.53 -11.35
N GLN A 582 37.69 11.10 -12.41
CA GLN A 582 36.36 10.69 -12.87
C GLN A 582 36.39 9.19 -13.24
N GLY A 583 35.48 8.40 -12.68
CA GLY A 583 35.33 6.98 -13.01
C GLY A 583 36.31 5.99 -12.37
N LEU A 584 37.40 6.43 -11.74
CA LEU A 584 38.40 5.51 -11.16
C LEU A 584 37.88 4.86 -9.85
N ARG A 585 37.93 3.52 -9.79
CA ARG A 585 37.48 2.73 -8.61
C ARG A 585 38.58 1.78 -8.13
N ALA A 586 38.69 1.59 -6.80
CA ALA A 586 39.55 0.55 -6.25
C ALA A 586 39.03 -0.84 -6.65
N ALA A 587 39.91 -1.71 -7.15
CA ALA A 587 39.53 -3.08 -7.47
C ALA A 587 39.43 -3.93 -6.18
N PRO A 588 38.34 -4.70 -5.99
CA PRO A 588 38.27 -5.65 -4.88
C PRO A 588 39.35 -6.71 -5.03
N GLY A 589 39.89 -7.13 -3.89
CA GLY A 589 40.91 -8.17 -3.80
C GLY A 589 40.31 -9.56 -3.66
N PRO A 590 41.16 -10.57 -3.43
CA PRO A 590 40.73 -11.94 -3.17
C PRO A 590 40.21 -12.15 -1.74
N LEU A 591 40.25 -11.14 -0.87
CA LEU A 591 39.84 -11.25 0.52
C LEU A 591 38.33 -11.00 0.63
N GLY A 592 37.61 -11.87 1.34
CA GLY A 592 36.18 -11.63 1.61
C GLY A 592 35.94 -10.34 2.43
N PRO A 593 34.73 -9.76 2.38
CA PRO A 593 34.42 -8.52 3.10
C PRO A 593 34.49 -8.70 4.62
N CYS A 594 34.75 -7.62 5.37
CA CYS A 594 34.63 -7.56 6.83
C CYS A 594 33.58 -6.53 7.28
N THR A 595 33.27 -6.50 8.58
CA THR A 595 32.30 -5.55 9.14
C THR A 595 32.99 -4.22 9.36
N LEU A 596 32.63 -3.22 8.56
CA LEU A 596 33.09 -1.85 8.71
C LEU A 596 31.89 -0.92 8.89
N PRO A 597 32.07 0.24 9.56
CA PRO A 597 31.05 1.29 9.59
C PRO A 597 30.54 1.61 8.18
N PRO A 598 29.23 1.83 7.98
CA PRO A 598 28.68 2.09 6.66
C PRO A 598 29.17 3.43 6.10
N SER A 599 29.24 3.57 4.78
CA SER A 599 29.64 4.84 4.15
C SER A 599 28.63 5.94 4.50
N PRO A 600 29.03 7.07 5.10
CA PRO A 600 28.05 8.05 5.56
C PRO A 600 27.33 8.78 4.43
N LEU A 601 26.01 8.90 4.59
CA LEU A 601 25.18 9.79 3.79
C LEU A 601 25.10 11.20 4.42
N ALA A 602 24.44 12.13 3.72
CA ALA A 602 24.27 13.52 4.15
C ALA A 602 22.77 13.82 4.41
N PRO A 603 22.16 13.19 5.44
CA PRO A 603 20.72 13.22 5.62
C PRO A 603 20.22 14.60 6.03
N ARG A 604 19.12 15.03 5.41
CA ARG A 604 18.42 16.27 5.74
C ARG A 604 17.24 15.98 6.66
N HIS A 605 16.78 16.99 7.38
CA HIS A 605 15.63 16.85 8.27
C HIS A 605 14.33 16.85 7.46
N HIS A 606 13.55 15.79 7.63
CA HIS A 606 12.24 15.57 7.01
C HIS A 606 11.23 15.31 8.12
N TRP A 607 10.37 16.29 8.40
CA TRP A 607 9.38 16.17 9.47
C TRP A 607 8.11 16.90 9.08
N VAL A 608 6.97 16.36 9.52
CA VAL A 608 5.63 16.88 9.21
C VAL A 608 5.21 18.02 10.15
N VAL A 609 5.94 18.24 11.25
CA VAL A 609 5.63 19.31 12.22
C VAL A 609 6.66 20.41 12.10
N ASP A 610 6.20 21.66 11.97
CA ASP A 610 7.07 22.83 12.09
C ASP A 610 7.45 23.04 13.56
N LEU A 611 8.72 22.79 13.86
CA LEU A 611 9.24 22.90 15.22
C LEU A 611 9.42 24.35 15.68
N SER A 612 9.46 25.33 14.77
CA SER A 612 9.60 26.76 15.11
C SER A 612 8.36 27.30 15.86
N ALA A 613 7.20 26.68 15.65
CA ALA A 613 5.96 27.00 16.36
C ALA A 613 6.03 26.70 17.88
N ARG A 614 7.02 25.91 18.34
CA ARG A 614 7.20 25.61 19.77
C ARG A 614 7.79 26.78 20.57
N ASP A 615 8.43 27.73 19.91
CA ASP A 615 9.11 28.89 20.54
C ASP A 615 8.20 30.11 20.76
N LEU A 616 7.02 30.16 20.13
CA LEU A 616 6.04 31.26 20.24
C LEU A 616 5.34 31.36 21.60
N GLY A 617 5.64 30.47 22.55
CA GLY A 617 5.10 30.48 23.92
C GLY A 617 5.84 31.40 24.89
N LYS A 618 6.87 32.14 24.46
CA LYS A 618 7.59 33.12 25.29
C LYS A 618 7.41 34.54 24.74
N ALA A 619 6.63 35.31 25.50
CA ALA A 619 6.36 36.74 25.39
C ALA A 619 5.34 37.17 24.32
N LEU A 620 4.31 37.92 24.77
CA LEU A 620 4.06 39.30 24.34
C LEU A 620 2.91 39.91 25.18
N ASP A 621 3.22 41.01 25.88
CA ASP A 621 2.27 41.96 26.48
C ASP A 621 1.70 42.92 25.40
N PRO A 622 0.54 43.58 25.63
CA PRO A 622 -0.26 44.18 24.56
C PRO A 622 -0.17 45.71 24.50
N VAL A 623 0.18 46.33 23.35
CA VAL A 623 -0.09 47.76 23.10
C VAL A 623 -0.27 48.14 21.60
N ASN A 624 -1.48 48.66 21.29
CA ASN A 624 -1.96 49.69 20.33
C ASN A 624 -1.54 49.80 18.84
N ALA A 625 -2.57 49.91 18.00
CA ALA A 625 -2.61 50.61 16.69
C ALA A 625 -2.87 52.14 16.89
N PRO A 626 -2.65 53.07 15.90
CA PRO A 626 -3.70 53.39 14.88
C PRO A 626 -3.30 54.11 13.52
N GLY A 627 -4.18 54.02 12.50
CA GLY A 627 -4.62 55.07 11.51
C GLY A 627 -3.70 55.53 10.34
N ARG A 628 -4.13 56.01 9.14
CA ARG A 628 -5.42 56.47 8.54
C ARG A 628 -5.24 56.79 7.00
N ARG A 629 -6.30 56.52 6.19
CA ARG A 629 -6.90 57.10 4.92
C ARG A 629 -6.13 58.14 4.03
N ALA A 630 -6.30 58.28 2.69
CA ALA A 630 -7.53 58.56 1.91
C ALA A 630 -7.37 58.45 0.35
N ALA A 631 -8.46 58.69 -0.40
CA ALA A 631 -8.80 58.23 -1.76
C ALA A 631 -9.05 59.33 -2.83
N GLY A 632 -9.36 58.91 -4.09
CA GLY A 632 -10.22 59.58 -5.09
C GLY A 632 -9.82 59.30 -6.56
N ASP A 633 -10.63 59.35 -7.64
CA ASP A 633 -12.03 59.02 -8.03
C ASP A 633 -12.07 59.09 -9.59
N GLY A 634 -13.00 58.39 -10.27
CA GLY A 634 -13.33 58.58 -11.70
C GLY A 634 -14.22 57.49 -12.35
N ARG A 635 -15.53 57.76 -12.50
CA ARG A 635 -16.61 56.94 -13.14
C ARG A 635 -16.68 57.10 -14.69
N ARG A 636 -17.32 56.27 -15.56
CA ARG A 636 -18.78 55.90 -15.67
C ARG A 636 -19.10 54.96 -16.90
N GLY A 637 -20.13 54.08 -16.80
CA GLY A 637 -21.15 53.75 -17.87
C GLY A 637 -21.35 52.26 -18.35
N PRO A 638 -22.58 51.75 -18.64
CA PRO A 638 -23.05 50.37 -18.29
C PRO A 638 -23.27 49.33 -19.44
N VAL A 639 -23.24 48.01 -19.10
CA VAL A 639 -23.41 46.79 -19.96
C VAL A 639 -24.25 45.70 -19.21
N PRO A 640 -25.00 44.79 -19.87
CA PRO A 640 -25.91 43.80 -19.25
C PRO A 640 -25.20 42.65 -18.50
N ASP A 641 -25.86 42.14 -17.47
CA ASP A 641 -25.31 41.34 -16.35
C ASP A 641 -24.67 39.97 -16.73
N GLY A 642 -23.44 40.00 -17.25
CA GLY A 642 -22.40 39.09 -16.78
C GLY A 642 -22.07 39.40 -15.31
N PRO A 643 -21.25 38.61 -14.59
CA PRO A 643 -21.00 38.83 -13.17
C PRO A 643 -20.67 40.32 -12.95
N ALA A 644 -21.58 41.01 -12.29
CA ALA A 644 -21.50 42.45 -12.17
C ALA A 644 -20.21 42.74 -11.38
N ALA A 645 -19.46 43.77 -11.76
CA ALA A 645 -18.30 44.21 -10.99
C ALA A 645 -18.79 44.63 -9.59
N GLY A 646 -18.80 43.69 -8.64
CA GLY A 646 -19.54 43.80 -7.37
C GLY A 646 -20.13 42.48 -6.86
N ASP A 647 -20.14 41.40 -7.64
CA ASP A 647 -20.57 40.09 -7.17
C ASP A 647 -19.61 39.54 -6.12
N GLY A 648 -20.13 39.18 -4.95
CA GLY A 648 -19.36 38.70 -3.81
C GLY A 648 -18.59 37.41 -4.11
N PRO A 649 -17.52 37.10 -3.35
CA PRO A 649 -16.62 35.97 -3.64
C PRO A 649 -17.33 34.60 -3.64
N ALA A 650 -18.45 34.46 -2.93
CA ALA A 650 -19.31 33.26 -2.99
C ALA A 650 -19.88 33.00 -4.40
N VAL A 651 -20.27 34.06 -5.11
CA VAL A 651 -20.82 33.98 -6.46
C VAL A 651 -19.76 33.43 -7.42
N SER A 652 -18.52 33.93 -7.36
CA SER A 652 -17.44 33.49 -8.25
C SER A 652 -17.07 32.03 -7.98
N ILE A 653 -16.91 31.65 -6.70
CA ILE A 653 -16.53 30.28 -6.33
C ILE A 653 -17.60 29.29 -6.77
N VAL A 654 -18.88 29.58 -6.50
CA VAL A 654 -19.97 28.68 -6.90
C VAL A 654 -20.09 28.59 -8.41
N LEU A 655 -20.03 29.70 -9.16
CA LEU A 655 -20.12 29.65 -10.61
C LEU A 655 -18.93 28.90 -11.25
N GLU A 656 -17.71 29.08 -10.75
CA GLU A 656 -16.53 28.37 -11.23
C GLU A 656 -16.56 26.88 -10.91
N GLU A 657 -17.02 26.51 -9.71
CA GLU A 657 -17.09 25.12 -9.28
C GLU A 657 -18.25 24.36 -9.94
N VAL A 658 -19.39 25.05 -10.13
CA VAL A 658 -20.49 24.57 -10.96
C VAL A 658 -20.05 24.46 -12.41
N SER A 659 -19.28 25.42 -12.96
CA SER A 659 -18.73 25.34 -14.33
C SER A 659 -17.76 24.17 -14.51
N ARG A 660 -16.88 23.92 -13.53
CA ARG A 660 -15.96 22.79 -13.51
C ARG A 660 -16.70 21.46 -13.51
N THR A 661 -17.62 21.30 -12.56
CA THR A 661 -18.34 20.03 -12.35
C THR A 661 -19.38 19.78 -13.43
N SER A 662 -20.16 20.80 -13.83
CA SER A 662 -21.13 20.70 -14.94
C SER A 662 -20.48 20.64 -16.32
N VAL A 663 -19.19 20.97 -16.40
CA VAL A 663 -18.44 21.06 -17.64
C VAL A 663 -19.05 22.13 -18.61
N LEU A 664 -19.86 23.08 -18.12
CA LEU A 664 -20.39 24.21 -18.90
C LEU A 664 -19.50 25.45 -18.84
N PRO A 665 -19.42 26.30 -19.90
CA PRO A 665 -18.71 27.57 -19.84
C PRO A 665 -19.34 28.54 -18.83
N LEU A 666 -18.52 29.33 -18.12
CA LEU A 666 -18.98 30.33 -17.14
C LEU A 666 -20.03 31.31 -17.67
N HIS A 667 -19.97 31.68 -18.95
CA HIS A 667 -20.91 32.63 -19.56
C HIS A 667 -22.29 32.02 -19.90
N GLU A 668 -22.43 30.69 -19.82
CA GLU A 668 -23.71 30.00 -20.03
C GLU A 668 -24.47 29.76 -18.71
N LEU A 669 -23.84 30.03 -17.56
CA LEU A 669 -24.45 29.83 -16.24
C LEU A 669 -25.26 31.07 -15.83
N ASN A 670 -26.48 30.85 -15.35
CA ASN A 670 -27.29 31.87 -14.69
C ASN A 670 -27.69 31.42 -13.28
N ARG A 671 -27.92 32.38 -12.38
CA ARG A 671 -28.18 32.06 -10.96
C ARG A 671 -29.53 31.40 -10.69
N ARG A 672 -30.50 31.53 -11.59
CA ARG A 672 -31.82 30.91 -11.43
C ARG A 672 -31.85 29.44 -11.84
N MET A 673 -30.81 28.95 -12.49
CA MET A 673 -30.72 27.56 -12.93
C MET A 673 -30.71 26.59 -11.74
N VAL A 674 -31.51 25.54 -11.83
CA VAL A 674 -31.56 24.41 -10.90
C VAL A 674 -30.44 23.41 -11.23
N LEU A 675 -29.69 22.96 -10.23
CA LEU A 675 -28.53 22.07 -10.41
C LEU A 675 -28.90 20.74 -11.06
N THR A 676 -29.99 20.11 -10.60
CA THR A 676 -30.41 18.79 -11.11
C THR A 676 -31.19 18.90 -12.42
N SER A 677 -32.16 19.81 -12.53
CA SER A 677 -33.01 19.90 -13.74
C SER A 677 -32.42 20.74 -14.87
N ASP A 678 -31.86 21.92 -14.58
CA ASP A 678 -31.37 22.82 -15.63
C ASP A 678 -29.90 22.55 -15.97
N LEU A 679 -29.13 22.05 -15.00
CA LEU A 679 -27.71 21.76 -15.15
C LEU A 679 -27.38 20.26 -15.10
N GLY A 680 -28.35 19.36 -14.97
CA GLY A 680 -28.16 17.91 -15.14
C GLY A 680 -27.15 17.26 -14.17
N PHE A 681 -27.01 17.77 -12.93
CA PHE A 681 -26.17 17.13 -11.93
C PHE A 681 -26.83 15.83 -11.42
N ASP A 682 -26.12 14.72 -11.52
CA ASP A 682 -26.48 13.46 -10.84
C ASP A 682 -25.89 13.40 -9.42
N SER A 683 -26.28 12.41 -8.61
CA SER A 683 -25.90 12.30 -7.20
C SER A 683 -24.38 12.21 -6.99
N LEU A 684 -23.64 11.66 -7.96
CA LEU A 684 -22.18 11.61 -7.92
C LEU A 684 -21.55 12.95 -8.34
N MET A 685 -22.18 13.70 -9.25
CA MET A 685 -21.76 15.06 -9.62
C MET A 685 -22.06 16.05 -8.50
N LEU A 686 -23.17 15.87 -7.79
CA LEU A 686 -23.48 16.64 -6.59
C LEU A 686 -22.46 16.35 -5.48
N GLN A 687 -22.07 15.10 -5.31
CA GLN A 687 -20.99 14.73 -4.39
C GLN A 687 -19.64 15.34 -4.82
N GLU A 688 -19.34 15.34 -6.12
CA GLU A 688 -18.13 15.98 -6.67
C GLU A 688 -18.17 17.50 -6.51
N LEU A 689 -19.34 18.12 -6.72
CA LEU A 689 -19.58 19.56 -6.52
C LEU A 689 -19.46 19.94 -5.05
N GLU A 690 -20.05 19.16 -4.15
CA GLU A 690 -19.98 19.35 -2.70
C GLU A 690 -18.54 19.21 -2.22
N ALA A 691 -17.82 18.20 -2.70
CA ALA A 691 -16.41 18.06 -2.43
C ALA A 691 -15.63 19.26 -3.01
N GLY A 692 -15.87 19.66 -4.25
CA GLY A 692 -15.19 20.80 -4.88
C GLY A 692 -15.45 22.13 -4.14
N LEU A 693 -16.69 22.38 -3.73
CA LEU A 693 -17.07 23.55 -2.96
C LEU A 693 -16.54 23.49 -1.54
N GLY A 694 -16.65 22.35 -0.86
CA GLY A 694 -16.15 22.15 0.50
C GLY A 694 -14.64 22.31 0.60
N LYS A 695 -13.96 22.13 -0.52
CA LYS A 695 -12.54 22.35 -0.62
C LYS A 695 -12.14 23.82 -0.95
N ARG A 696 -12.95 24.55 -1.75
CA ARG A 696 -12.77 26.00 -2.01
C ARG A 696 -13.38 26.91 -0.93
N VAL A 697 -14.34 26.40 -0.17
CA VAL A 697 -15.03 27.02 0.96
C VAL A 697 -14.97 26.03 2.13
N PRO A 698 -13.86 26.03 2.87
CA PRO A 698 -13.55 25.03 3.88
C PRO A 698 -14.66 24.88 4.93
N GLY A 699 -15.23 23.68 5.04
CA GLY A 699 -16.30 23.36 5.99
C GLY A 699 -17.72 23.62 5.48
N PHE A 700 -17.88 23.95 4.20
CA PHE A 700 -19.18 23.92 3.53
C PHE A 700 -19.65 22.47 3.39
N THR A 701 -20.71 22.13 4.10
CA THR A 701 -21.46 20.86 4.00
C THR A 701 -22.92 21.21 4.12
N THR A 702 -23.80 20.64 3.30
CA THR A 702 -25.22 20.98 3.38
C THR A 702 -26.12 19.80 3.10
N ASP A 703 -27.07 19.56 4.00
CA ASP A 703 -28.12 18.56 3.82
C ASP A 703 -29.05 18.91 2.63
N GLU A 704 -29.03 20.19 2.19
CA GLU A 704 -29.78 20.65 1.01
C GLU A 704 -29.10 20.28 -0.33
N MET A 705 -27.87 19.74 -0.35
CA MET A 705 -27.11 19.46 -1.59
C MET A 705 -27.86 18.51 -2.52
N TYR A 706 -28.61 17.57 -1.95
CA TYR A 706 -29.38 16.57 -2.68
C TYR A 706 -30.88 16.93 -2.78
N ALA A 707 -31.27 18.16 -2.40
CA ALA A 707 -32.66 18.60 -2.47
C ALA A 707 -33.12 18.83 -3.92
N THR A 708 -34.26 18.24 -4.29
CA THR A 708 -34.93 18.47 -5.57
C THR A 708 -35.33 19.93 -5.72
N GLY A 709 -34.66 20.67 -6.62
CA GLY A 709 -34.94 22.08 -6.90
C GLY A 709 -33.87 23.06 -6.42
N LEU A 710 -32.73 22.59 -5.91
CA LEU A 710 -31.63 23.47 -5.50
C LEU A 710 -31.11 24.32 -6.69
N THR A 711 -31.24 25.64 -6.61
CA THR A 711 -30.76 26.58 -7.63
C THR A 711 -29.33 27.04 -7.37
N VAL A 712 -28.64 27.51 -8.42
CA VAL A 712 -27.32 28.14 -8.31
C VAL A 712 -27.37 29.34 -7.34
N GLU A 713 -28.43 30.16 -7.34
CA GLU A 713 -28.61 31.27 -6.38
C GLU A 713 -28.77 30.75 -4.94
N ARG A 714 -29.52 29.66 -4.75
CA ARG A 714 -29.68 29.06 -3.42
C ARG A 714 -28.36 28.46 -2.95
N LEU A 715 -27.61 27.80 -3.83
CA LEU A 715 -26.27 27.29 -3.54
C LEU A 715 -25.28 28.42 -3.23
N ILE A 716 -25.32 29.53 -3.99
CA ILE A 716 -24.59 30.77 -3.68
C ILE A 716 -24.96 31.25 -2.28
N THR A 717 -26.24 31.29 -1.93
CA THR A 717 -26.70 31.75 -0.61
C THR A 717 -26.21 30.83 0.51
N LEU A 718 -26.23 29.50 0.29
CA LEU A 718 -25.74 28.52 1.27
C LEU A 718 -24.22 28.67 1.47
N VAL A 719 -23.48 28.88 0.39
CA VAL A 719 -22.04 29.11 0.42
C VAL A 719 -21.70 30.48 1.04
N ASP A 720 -22.45 31.52 0.73
CA ASP A 720 -22.27 32.87 1.27
C ASP A 720 -22.61 32.93 2.77
N ALA A 721 -23.65 32.22 3.21
CA ALA A 721 -24.00 32.06 4.62
C ALA A 721 -22.93 31.30 5.42
N HIS A 722 -22.13 30.46 4.74
CA HIS A 722 -20.98 29.77 5.33
C HIS A 722 -19.74 30.68 5.47
N GLY A 723 -19.77 31.89 4.90
CA GLY A 723 -18.75 32.92 5.01
C GLY A 723 -17.60 32.73 4.02
N VAL A 724 -17.58 33.54 2.96
CA VAL A 724 -16.55 33.46 1.93
C VAL A 724 -15.45 34.53 2.14
N PRO A 725 -14.14 34.18 2.11
CA PRO A 725 -13.07 35.16 2.30
C PRO A 725 -13.03 36.22 1.19
N ALA A 726 -12.73 37.48 1.51
CA ALA A 726 -12.62 38.57 0.54
C ALA A 726 -11.39 38.40 -0.40
N PRO A 727 -11.44 38.88 -1.67
CA PRO A 727 -10.44 38.55 -2.67
C PRO A 727 -9.16 39.38 -2.53
N GLY A 728 -7.99 38.71 -2.51
CA GLY A 728 -6.66 39.31 -2.69
C GLY A 728 -6.07 38.93 -4.05
N ALA A 729 -5.52 39.93 -4.74
CA ALA A 729 -5.17 39.98 -6.17
C ALA A 729 -4.08 39.01 -6.66
N GLY A 730 -4.29 38.46 -7.87
CA GLY A 730 -3.23 37.83 -8.67
C GLY A 730 -3.70 36.75 -9.66
N ALA A 731 -4.58 37.08 -10.62
CA ALA A 731 -4.85 36.18 -11.75
C ALA A 731 -3.84 36.44 -12.89
N PRO A 732 -3.09 35.44 -13.39
CA PRO A 732 -2.38 35.57 -14.66
C PRO A 732 -3.33 35.29 -15.85
N PRO A 733 -3.16 36.00 -16.98
CA PRO A 733 -4.04 35.90 -18.14
C PRO A 733 -3.71 34.66 -18.99
N LEU A 734 -4.71 34.23 -19.77
CA LEU A 734 -4.62 33.24 -20.86
C LEU A 734 -3.38 33.49 -21.75
N ARG A 735 -2.51 32.49 -21.91
CA ARG A 735 -1.40 32.50 -22.89
C ARG A 735 -1.53 31.43 -23.98
N PRO A 736 -1.06 31.74 -25.20
CA PRO A 736 -1.34 31.02 -26.45
C PRO A 736 -0.34 29.88 -26.72
N ALA A 737 -0.52 29.19 -27.84
CA ALA A 737 0.15 27.96 -28.26
C ALA A 737 1.67 27.87 -27.97
N ARG A 738 2.08 26.70 -27.47
CA ARG A 738 3.45 26.33 -27.12
C ARG A 738 4.38 26.29 -28.32
N THR A 739 5.57 26.84 -28.14
CA THR A 739 6.77 26.51 -28.92
C THR A 739 7.81 25.87 -28.00
N GLU A 740 8.71 25.07 -28.56
CA GLU A 740 9.50 23.99 -27.93
C GLU A 740 10.54 24.40 -26.86
N GLU A 741 10.50 25.60 -26.28
CA GLU A 741 11.50 26.04 -25.29
C GLU A 741 10.99 26.26 -23.85
N ASP A 742 9.68 26.22 -23.57
CA ASP A 742 9.13 26.49 -22.22
C ASP A 742 8.72 25.20 -21.43
N ALA A 743 9.63 24.23 -21.32
CA ALA A 743 9.42 22.97 -20.56
C ALA A 743 9.84 23.02 -19.09
N ALA A 744 9.87 24.21 -18.48
CA ALA A 744 10.27 24.39 -17.08
C ALA A 744 9.17 25.09 -16.28
N GLN A 745 8.32 24.27 -15.65
CA GLN A 745 7.74 24.42 -14.30
C GLN A 745 6.39 23.69 -14.25
N PRO A 746 6.24 22.65 -13.42
CA PRO A 746 4.92 22.25 -12.94
C PRO A 746 4.51 23.24 -11.85
N GLU A 747 3.45 23.99 -12.12
CA GLU A 747 2.67 24.76 -11.15
C GLU A 747 2.22 23.87 -9.97
N PRO A 748 2.05 24.43 -8.77
CA PRO A 748 1.77 23.70 -7.54
C PRO A 748 0.28 23.32 -7.46
N PHE A 749 0.00 22.04 -7.23
CA PHE A 749 -1.33 21.62 -6.75
C PHE A 749 -1.52 22.16 -5.33
N THR A 750 -2.37 23.17 -5.22
CA THR A 750 -2.97 23.69 -3.99
C THR A 750 -3.82 22.62 -3.35
N SER A 751 -3.54 22.46 -2.06
CA SER A 751 -4.20 21.67 -1.05
C SER A 751 -5.68 21.96 -0.98
N GLU A 752 -6.45 20.89 -1.04
CA GLU A 752 -7.84 20.89 -0.65
C GLU A 752 -7.98 19.72 0.34
N GLU A 753 -8.11 20.03 1.62
CA GLU A 753 -8.10 19.06 2.72
C GLU A 753 -9.34 18.17 2.72
N PRO A 754 -9.20 16.85 2.93
CA PRO A 754 -10.35 15.98 3.14
C PRO A 754 -10.77 15.92 4.62
N GLU A 755 -12.07 15.71 4.78
CA GLU A 755 -12.83 15.61 6.01
C GLU A 755 -12.20 14.74 7.12
N ARG A 756 -12.27 15.30 8.31
CA ARG A 756 -12.18 14.77 9.68
C ARG A 756 -12.56 13.27 9.87
N TRP A 757 -11.59 12.37 10.10
CA TRP A 757 -11.85 10.94 10.48
C TRP A 757 -12.63 10.82 11.78
N SER A 758 -13.66 9.97 11.90
CA SER A 758 -14.36 9.66 13.15
C SER A 758 -14.09 8.21 13.59
N ALA A 759 -14.37 7.86 14.85
CA ALA A 759 -14.28 6.46 15.31
C ALA A 759 -15.16 5.52 14.46
N ALA A 760 -16.24 6.05 13.89
CA ALA A 760 -17.11 5.35 12.95
C ALA A 760 -16.38 4.98 11.65
N THR A 761 -15.21 5.54 11.30
CA THR A 761 -14.47 5.15 10.07
C THR A 761 -13.23 4.29 10.35
N ALA A 762 -13.09 3.74 11.56
CA ALA A 762 -11.92 2.96 12.00
C ALA A 762 -12.05 1.44 11.80
N ARG A 763 -13.29 0.92 11.77
CA ARG A 763 -13.62 -0.47 11.40
C ARG A 763 -14.74 -0.42 10.39
N ILE A 764 -14.69 -1.30 9.39
CA ILE A 764 -15.72 -1.36 8.35
C ILE A 764 -17.11 -1.49 8.98
N ASP A 765 -17.25 -2.32 10.01
CA ASP A 765 -18.51 -2.54 10.73
C ASP A 765 -19.05 -1.27 11.41
N ASP A 766 -18.17 -0.32 11.77
CA ASP A 766 -18.55 0.93 12.44
C ASP A 766 -18.88 2.06 11.44
N PHE A 767 -18.71 1.82 10.13
CA PHE A 767 -18.90 2.84 9.09
C PHE A 767 -20.32 3.43 9.16
N PRO A 768 -20.49 4.76 9.08
CA PRO A 768 -21.82 5.38 9.03
C PRO A 768 -22.69 4.83 7.89
N GLU A 769 -22.07 4.35 6.81
CA GLU A 769 -22.73 3.67 5.70
C GLU A 769 -23.22 2.26 6.07
N VAL A 770 -22.47 1.54 6.92
CA VAL A 770 -22.86 0.23 7.45
C VAL A 770 -24.00 0.37 8.45
N ALA A 771 -23.91 1.31 9.40
CA ALA A 771 -25.02 1.63 10.30
C ALA A 771 -26.28 2.08 9.54
N ARG A 772 -26.14 2.96 8.54
CA ARG A 772 -27.25 3.38 7.65
C ARG A 772 -27.80 2.25 6.79
N PHE A 773 -27.00 1.22 6.48
CA PHE A 773 -27.47 0.02 5.79
C PHE A 773 -28.26 -0.87 6.75
N GLU A 774 -27.77 -1.11 7.97
CA GLU A 774 -28.46 -1.93 8.98
C GLU A 774 -29.82 -1.32 9.37
N GLU A 775 -29.88 -0.01 9.59
CA GLU A 775 -31.15 0.69 9.87
C GLU A 775 -32.17 0.52 8.73
N ARG A 776 -31.72 0.61 7.47
CA ARG A 776 -32.57 0.40 6.29
C ARG A 776 -32.99 -1.05 6.14
N ALA A 777 -32.08 -2.01 6.35
CA ALA A 777 -32.37 -3.43 6.30
C ALA A 777 -33.41 -3.82 7.38
N ASP A 778 -33.25 -3.33 8.60
CA ASP A 778 -34.19 -3.55 9.71
C ASP A 778 -35.56 -2.90 9.46
N ALA A 779 -35.60 -1.71 8.84
CA ALA A 779 -36.85 -1.04 8.48
C ALA A 779 -37.65 -1.86 7.46
N LEU A 780 -36.97 -2.44 6.47
CA LEU A 780 -37.59 -3.31 5.47
C LEU A 780 -38.12 -4.62 6.09
N LEU A 781 -37.36 -5.24 7.00
CA LEU A 781 -37.77 -6.48 7.67
C LEU A 781 -38.95 -6.30 8.64
N ARG A 782 -39.09 -5.12 9.27
CA ARG A 782 -40.25 -4.80 10.14
C ARG A 782 -41.58 -4.74 9.38
N GLY A 783 -41.56 -4.58 8.06
CA GLY A 783 -42.74 -4.57 7.19
C GLY A 783 -43.35 -5.95 6.90
N GLY A 784 -42.73 -7.04 7.38
CA GLY A 784 -43.21 -8.41 7.18
C GLY A 784 -42.97 -8.99 5.77
N ALA A 785 -42.23 -8.28 4.91
CA ALA A 785 -41.80 -8.77 3.60
C ALA A 785 -40.41 -9.41 3.71
N ASP A 786 -40.22 -10.58 3.08
CA ASP A 786 -38.90 -11.21 3.01
C ASP A 786 -37.98 -10.42 2.07
N PHE A 787 -36.70 -10.31 2.45
CA PHE A 787 -35.71 -9.64 1.60
C PHE A 787 -35.56 -10.44 0.29
N PRO A 788 -35.83 -9.85 -0.89
CA PRO A 788 -35.96 -10.60 -2.14
C PRO A 788 -34.63 -11.09 -2.71
N TYR A 789 -33.51 -10.65 -2.14
CA TYR A 789 -32.16 -11.00 -2.54
C TYR A 789 -31.61 -12.20 -1.76
N PHE A 790 -30.52 -12.81 -2.27
CA PHE A 790 -29.84 -13.96 -1.66
C PHE A 790 -30.70 -15.23 -1.51
N ARG A 791 -31.78 -15.35 -2.28
CA ARG A 791 -32.57 -16.59 -2.35
C ARG A 791 -31.71 -17.74 -2.85
N VAL A 792 -31.81 -18.88 -2.16
CA VAL A 792 -31.03 -20.08 -2.48
C VAL A 792 -31.77 -20.90 -3.53
N HIS A 793 -31.21 -20.93 -4.74
CA HIS A 793 -31.71 -21.78 -5.82
C HIS A 793 -31.10 -23.19 -5.71
N GLU A 794 -31.94 -24.22 -5.72
CA GLU A 794 -31.52 -25.62 -5.51
C GLU A 794 -31.09 -26.34 -6.79
N GLY A 795 -31.02 -25.62 -7.93
CA GLY A 795 -30.67 -26.20 -9.22
C GLY A 795 -30.42 -25.16 -10.30
N LYS A 796 -30.46 -25.60 -11.57
CA LYS A 796 -30.34 -24.71 -12.74
C LYS A 796 -31.43 -23.64 -12.70
N ILE A 797 -31.06 -22.40 -13.02
CA ILE A 797 -32.01 -21.28 -13.14
C ILE A 797 -32.29 -21.06 -14.63
N LEU A 798 -33.39 -21.65 -15.11
CA LEU A 798 -33.83 -21.58 -16.50
C LEU A 798 -35.04 -20.62 -16.61
N ASP A 799 -36.02 -20.95 -17.44
CA ASP A 799 -37.38 -20.40 -17.36
C ASP A 799 -38.05 -20.72 -16.01
N ARG A 800 -37.61 -21.78 -15.34
CA ARG A 800 -38.04 -22.21 -14.01
C ARG A 800 -36.86 -22.42 -13.06
N THR A 801 -37.14 -22.43 -11.76
CA THR A 801 -36.15 -22.70 -10.73
C THR A 801 -36.78 -23.24 -9.44
N MET A 802 -35.99 -23.87 -8.60
CA MET A 802 -36.40 -24.44 -7.31
C MET A 802 -35.85 -23.60 -6.16
N VAL A 803 -36.71 -23.16 -5.24
CA VAL A 803 -36.33 -22.42 -4.02
C VAL A 803 -37.12 -23.01 -2.85
N GLY A 804 -36.43 -23.49 -1.82
CA GLY A 804 -37.07 -24.09 -0.64
C GLY A 804 -37.96 -25.29 -0.99
N GLY A 805 -37.54 -26.15 -1.92
CA GLY A 805 -38.29 -27.30 -2.40
C GLY A 805 -39.54 -26.99 -3.22
N ARG A 806 -39.82 -25.72 -3.55
CA ARG A 806 -40.94 -25.28 -4.40
C ARG A 806 -40.44 -24.78 -5.75
N GLU A 807 -41.17 -25.12 -6.81
CA GLU A 807 -40.89 -24.61 -8.16
C GLU A 807 -41.46 -23.20 -8.36
N PHE A 808 -40.69 -22.34 -9.01
CA PHE A 808 -41.05 -20.98 -9.39
C PHE A 808 -40.81 -20.75 -10.88
N LEU A 809 -41.69 -19.96 -11.49
CA LEU A 809 -41.46 -19.38 -12.80
C LEU A 809 -40.46 -18.22 -12.65
N SER A 810 -39.34 -18.28 -13.36
CA SER A 810 -38.20 -17.40 -13.15
C SER A 810 -38.07 -16.35 -14.26
N PHE A 811 -38.01 -15.08 -13.86
CA PHE A 811 -37.63 -13.94 -14.70
C PHE A 811 -36.44 -13.15 -14.10
N GLY A 812 -35.80 -13.69 -13.06
CA GLY A 812 -34.62 -13.08 -12.40
C GLY A 812 -33.28 -13.67 -12.85
N SER A 813 -33.23 -14.29 -14.04
CA SER A 813 -32.02 -14.94 -14.58
C SER A 813 -31.64 -14.34 -15.92
N TYR A 814 -30.34 -14.15 -16.14
CA TYR A 814 -29.79 -13.67 -17.40
C TYR A 814 -29.59 -14.77 -18.45
N ASN A 815 -30.25 -15.92 -18.30
CA ASN A 815 -30.21 -17.07 -19.22
C ASN A 815 -31.08 -16.83 -20.48
N TYR A 816 -30.80 -15.77 -21.22
CA TYR A 816 -31.63 -15.30 -22.34
C TYR A 816 -31.92 -16.37 -23.41
N LEU A 817 -30.96 -17.25 -23.69
CA LEU A 817 -31.05 -18.23 -24.78
C LEU A 817 -31.22 -19.69 -24.29
N GLY A 818 -31.42 -19.90 -23.00
CA GLY A 818 -31.54 -21.25 -22.42
C GLY A 818 -30.22 -22.03 -22.35
N LEU A 819 -29.07 -21.37 -22.60
CA LEU A 819 -27.80 -22.06 -22.79
C LEU A 819 -27.13 -22.49 -21.49
N SER A 820 -27.45 -21.87 -20.34
CA SER A 820 -26.89 -22.28 -19.04
C SER A 820 -27.30 -23.69 -18.64
N GLY A 821 -28.44 -24.17 -19.12
CA GLY A 821 -28.94 -25.53 -18.91
C GLY A 821 -28.53 -26.53 -19.98
N HIS A 822 -27.95 -26.08 -21.09
CA HIS A 822 -27.78 -26.88 -22.30
C HIS A 822 -26.77 -28.02 -22.11
N PRO A 823 -27.10 -29.26 -22.51
CA PRO A 823 -26.22 -30.42 -22.32
C PRO A 823 -24.83 -30.24 -22.94
N GLU A 824 -24.73 -29.65 -24.14
CA GLU A 824 -23.44 -29.45 -24.80
C GLU A 824 -22.53 -28.45 -24.08
N VAL A 825 -23.12 -27.39 -23.49
CA VAL A 825 -22.36 -26.39 -22.71
C VAL A 825 -21.82 -27.03 -21.44
N GLY A 826 -22.66 -27.77 -20.71
CA GLY A 826 -22.26 -28.49 -19.50
C GLY A 826 -21.19 -29.56 -19.78
N GLU A 827 -21.35 -30.31 -20.87
CA GLU A 827 -20.38 -31.34 -21.26
C GLU A 827 -19.05 -30.72 -21.74
N ALA A 828 -19.08 -29.59 -22.44
CA ALA A 828 -17.87 -28.86 -22.80
C ALA A 828 -17.09 -28.39 -21.56
N ALA A 829 -17.79 -27.84 -20.57
CA ALA A 829 -17.19 -27.45 -19.29
C ALA A 829 -16.59 -28.66 -18.56
N ARG A 830 -17.32 -29.79 -18.48
CA ARG A 830 -16.85 -31.03 -17.85
C ARG A 830 -15.57 -31.55 -18.50
N ARG A 831 -15.54 -31.66 -19.84
CA ARG A 831 -14.32 -32.08 -20.57
C ARG A 831 -13.14 -31.14 -20.35
N ALA A 832 -13.39 -29.83 -20.24
CA ALA A 832 -12.34 -28.88 -19.97
C ALA A 832 -11.77 -29.03 -18.55
N VAL A 833 -12.61 -29.31 -17.56
CA VAL A 833 -12.17 -29.66 -16.20
C VAL A 833 -11.35 -30.95 -16.21
N ASP A 834 -11.82 -32.00 -16.90
CA ASP A 834 -11.11 -33.28 -16.99
C ASP A 834 -9.71 -33.11 -17.63
N ARG A 835 -9.60 -32.25 -18.66
CA ARG A 835 -8.36 -32.07 -19.42
C ARG A 835 -7.39 -31.05 -18.78
N TYR A 836 -7.90 -29.93 -18.29
CA TYR A 836 -7.08 -28.77 -17.88
C TYR A 836 -7.17 -28.47 -16.38
N GLY A 837 -8.02 -29.17 -15.64
CA GLY A 837 -8.33 -28.88 -14.24
C GLY A 837 -9.17 -27.62 -14.04
N THR A 838 -9.35 -27.23 -12.78
CA THR A 838 -10.14 -26.04 -12.39
C THR A 838 -9.29 -24.79 -12.20
N SER A 839 -7.98 -24.95 -12.00
CA SER A 839 -7.08 -23.83 -11.68
C SER A 839 -6.71 -23.00 -12.91
N VAL A 840 -6.48 -21.71 -12.67
CA VAL A 840 -5.94 -20.73 -13.63
C VAL A 840 -4.49 -20.34 -13.34
N SER A 841 -3.94 -20.81 -12.22
CA SER A 841 -2.57 -20.59 -11.71
C SER A 841 -2.18 -19.13 -11.46
N ALA A 842 -2.04 -18.31 -12.51
CA ALA A 842 -1.72 -16.89 -12.41
C ALA A 842 -2.25 -16.13 -13.66
N SER A 843 -1.73 -14.92 -13.90
CA SER A 843 -2.00 -14.18 -15.14
C SER A 843 -1.58 -14.95 -16.38
N ARG A 844 -2.35 -14.81 -17.47
CA ARG A 844 -2.05 -15.42 -18.78
C ARG A 844 -0.74 -14.90 -19.38
N VAL A 845 -0.31 -13.69 -19.02
CA VAL A 845 1.00 -13.13 -19.41
C VAL A 845 2.15 -13.94 -18.81
N LEU A 846 1.97 -14.47 -17.60
CA LEU A 846 3.00 -15.20 -16.85
C LEU A 846 2.90 -16.72 -17.06
N SER A 847 1.69 -17.27 -16.98
CA SER A 847 1.44 -18.72 -17.02
C SER A 847 1.24 -19.28 -18.43
N GLY A 848 1.24 -18.42 -19.44
CA GLY A 848 0.99 -18.79 -20.83
C GLY A 848 -0.49 -18.97 -21.17
N GLU A 849 -0.74 -19.21 -22.46
CA GLU A 849 -2.07 -19.30 -23.05
C GLU A 849 -2.57 -20.75 -23.18
N ARG A 850 -3.88 -20.94 -23.07
CA ARG A 850 -4.53 -22.22 -23.37
C ARG A 850 -5.16 -22.17 -24.76
N GLU A 851 -5.11 -23.28 -25.49
CA GLU A 851 -5.78 -23.39 -26.81
C GLU A 851 -7.24 -22.93 -26.73
N LEU A 852 -7.92 -23.28 -25.64
CA LEU A 852 -9.32 -22.96 -25.39
C LEU A 852 -9.60 -21.45 -25.30
N THR A 853 -8.77 -20.69 -24.59
CA THR A 853 -8.93 -19.23 -24.45
C THR A 853 -8.60 -18.50 -25.75
N VAL A 854 -7.57 -18.96 -26.47
CA VAL A 854 -7.22 -18.43 -27.80
C VAL A 854 -8.35 -18.69 -28.81
N ARG A 855 -8.95 -19.88 -28.79
CA ARG A 855 -10.11 -20.20 -29.64
C ARG A 855 -11.34 -19.39 -29.27
N LEU A 856 -11.60 -19.16 -27.99
CA LEU A 856 -12.68 -18.31 -27.53
C LEU A 856 -12.50 -16.86 -28.01
N GLU A 857 -11.31 -16.28 -27.86
CA GLU A 857 -11.01 -14.93 -28.34
C GLU A 857 -11.25 -14.78 -29.84
N ARG A 858 -10.80 -15.75 -30.65
CA ARG A 858 -11.08 -15.78 -32.10
C ARG A 858 -12.57 -15.92 -32.42
N THR A 859 -13.26 -16.81 -31.70
CA THR A 859 -14.70 -17.01 -31.91
C THR A 859 -15.47 -15.74 -31.58
N LEU A 860 -15.08 -15.02 -30.53
CA LEU A 860 -15.69 -13.74 -30.15
C LEU A 860 -15.35 -12.63 -31.15
N SER A 861 -14.11 -12.54 -31.65
CA SER A 861 -13.77 -11.55 -32.68
C SER A 861 -14.58 -11.78 -33.97
N ASP A 862 -14.70 -13.04 -34.40
CA ASP A 862 -15.50 -13.42 -35.58
C ASP A 862 -17.00 -13.16 -35.35
N PHE A 863 -17.51 -13.46 -34.16
CA PHE A 863 -18.91 -13.25 -33.81
C PHE A 863 -19.28 -11.75 -33.76
N LEU A 864 -18.43 -10.94 -33.14
CA LEU A 864 -18.61 -9.49 -33.05
C LEU A 864 -18.33 -8.78 -34.38
N GLY A 865 -17.51 -9.38 -35.25
CA GLY A 865 -17.05 -8.76 -36.50
C GLY A 865 -15.95 -7.70 -36.26
N VAL A 866 -15.07 -7.93 -35.30
CA VAL A 866 -13.91 -7.07 -34.99
C VAL A 866 -12.60 -7.78 -35.33
N GLU A 867 -11.49 -7.04 -35.43
CA GLU A 867 -10.21 -7.61 -35.84
C GLU A 867 -9.60 -8.56 -34.80
N ASP A 868 -9.76 -8.27 -33.50
CA ASP A 868 -9.23 -9.08 -32.41
C ASP A 868 -10.06 -8.88 -31.12
N CYS A 869 -9.89 -9.78 -30.16
CA CYS A 869 -10.59 -9.76 -28.88
C CYS A 869 -9.71 -10.23 -27.72
N LEU A 870 -9.92 -9.62 -26.54
CA LEU A 870 -9.24 -9.97 -25.29
C LEU A 870 -10.27 -10.43 -24.24
N VAL A 871 -10.12 -11.64 -23.71
CA VAL A 871 -11.01 -12.19 -22.68
C VAL A 871 -10.44 -11.97 -21.27
N LEU A 872 -11.30 -11.49 -20.37
CA LEU A 872 -11.05 -11.20 -18.96
C LEU A 872 -11.96 -12.03 -18.03
N VAL A 873 -11.69 -11.97 -16.72
CA VAL A 873 -12.34 -12.80 -15.70
C VAL A 873 -13.72 -12.33 -15.23
N SER A 874 -14.10 -11.09 -15.51
CA SER A 874 -15.39 -10.52 -15.09
C SER A 874 -15.82 -9.39 -16.01
N GLY A 875 -17.10 -9.34 -16.37
CA GLY A 875 -17.69 -8.22 -17.12
C GLY A 875 -17.60 -6.90 -16.33
N TYR A 876 -17.92 -6.90 -15.04
CA TYR A 876 -17.82 -5.70 -14.21
C TYR A 876 -16.39 -5.13 -14.18
N SER A 877 -15.41 -5.99 -13.90
CA SER A 877 -14.00 -5.58 -13.85
C SER A 877 -13.46 -5.15 -15.22
N THR A 878 -14.07 -5.63 -16.32
CA THR A 878 -13.67 -5.26 -17.68
C THR A 878 -13.91 -3.77 -17.94
N ASN A 879 -15.09 -3.24 -17.62
CA ASN A 879 -15.36 -1.80 -17.71
C ASN A 879 -14.44 -0.99 -16.78
N VAL A 880 -14.33 -1.42 -15.53
CA VAL A 880 -13.52 -0.71 -14.52
C VAL A 880 -12.05 -0.60 -14.93
N THR A 881 -11.45 -1.72 -15.37
CA THR A 881 -10.04 -1.71 -15.77
C THR A 881 -9.82 -1.05 -17.12
N ALA A 882 -10.77 -1.14 -18.07
CA ALA A 882 -10.62 -0.52 -19.38
C ALA A 882 -10.68 1.01 -19.26
N LEU A 883 -11.71 1.55 -18.62
CA LEU A 883 -11.87 3.00 -18.45
C LEU A 883 -10.75 3.59 -17.60
N GLY A 884 -10.40 2.92 -16.48
CA GLY A 884 -9.27 3.32 -15.63
C GLY A 884 -7.90 3.27 -16.32
N HIS A 885 -7.76 2.54 -17.43
CA HIS A 885 -6.51 2.44 -18.19
C HIS A 885 -6.47 3.36 -19.42
N LEU A 886 -7.61 3.63 -20.04
CA LEU A 886 -7.72 4.42 -21.27
C LEU A 886 -7.62 5.93 -21.03
N LEU A 887 -8.07 6.37 -19.86
CA LEU A 887 -8.34 7.78 -19.57
C LEU A 887 -7.55 8.27 -18.35
N GLY A 888 -7.35 9.58 -18.27
CA GLY A 888 -6.76 10.25 -17.11
C GLY A 888 -7.40 11.61 -16.82
N PRO A 889 -6.84 12.39 -15.88
CA PRO A 889 -7.42 13.66 -15.42
C PRO A 889 -7.64 14.75 -16.49
N ASP A 890 -6.93 14.69 -17.61
CA ASP A 890 -7.04 15.64 -18.73
C ASP A 890 -8.10 15.25 -19.78
N ASP A 891 -8.81 14.14 -19.56
CA ASP A 891 -9.79 13.57 -20.48
C ASP A 891 -11.23 13.77 -19.95
N LEU A 892 -12.22 13.64 -20.84
CA LEU A 892 -13.65 13.73 -20.53
C LEU A 892 -14.39 12.46 -20.94
N VAL A 893 -15.28 11.97 -20.08
CA VAL A 893 -16.24 10.92 -20.39
C VAL A 893 -17.64 11.50 -20.53
N LEU A 894 -18.24 11.33 -21.70
CA LEU A 894 -19.66 11.57 -21.91
C LEU A 894 -20.36 10.22 -21.86
N HIS A 895 -21.23 10.01 -20.87
CA HIS A 895 -21.94 8.75 -20.72
C HIS A 895 -23.46 8.96 -20.66
N ASP A 896 -24.21 7.94 -20.98
CA ASP A 896 -25.67 7.99 -20.83
C ASP A 896 -26.05 8.08 -19.34
N ALA A 897 -27.16 8.78 -19.02
CA ALA A 897 -27.67 8.91 -17.66
C ALA A 897 -28.01 7.55 -17.01
N LEU A 898 -28.36 6.52 -17.78
CA LEU A 898 -28.65 5.19 -17.29
C LEU A 898 -27.46 4.22 -17.36
N ALA A 899 -26.25 4.74 -17.57
CA ALA A 899 -25.05 3.91 -17.68
C ALA A 899 -24.83 3.04 -16.42
N HIS A 900 -24.53 1.77 -16.67
CA HIS A 900 -24.33 0.76 -15.64
C HIS A 900 -23.21 1.15 -14.67
N ASN A 901 -23.37 0.80 -13.39
CA ASN A 901 -22.46 1.20 -12.31
C ASN A 901 -20.98 0.84 -12.59
N SER A 902 -20.70 -0.24 -13.33
CA SER A 902 -19.34 -0.58 -13.74
C SER A 902 -18.66 0.49 -14.60
N ILE A 903 -19.42 1.18 -15.46
CA ILE A 903 -18.95 2.31 -16.26
C ILE A 903 -18.66 3.48 -15.33
N LEU A 904 -19.63 3.83 -14.47
CA LEU A 904 -19.49 4.93 -13.51
C LEU A 904 -18.27 4.77 -12.59
N ARG A 905 -18.02 3.56 -12.07
CA ARG A 905 -16.82 3.26 -11.26
C ARG A 905 -15.54 3.29 -12.08
N GLY A 906 -15.58 2.85 -13.33
CA GLY A 906 -14.45 2.97 -14.24
C GLY A 906 -14.06 4.43 -14.48
N CYS A 907 -15.04 5.31 -14.73
CA CYS A 907 -14.84 6.75 -14.87
C CYS A 907 -14.29 7.37 -13.58
N ALA A 908 -14.87 7.03 -12.43
CA ALA A 908 -14.42 7.55 -11.14
C ALA A 908 -12.95 7.16 -10.85
N LEU A 909 -12.55 5.93 -11.17
CA LEU A 909 -11.18 5.45 -10.96
C LEU A 909 -10.19 5.95 -12.02
N SER A 910 -10.65 6.39 -13.19
CA SER A 910 -9.77 6.99 -14.20
C SER A 910 -9.37 8.43 -13.84
N GLY A 911 -10.14 9.09 -12.96
CA GLY A 911 -9.94 10.50 -12.60
C GLY A 911 -10.31 11.48 -13.71
N ALA A 912 -10.91 11.01 -14.81
CA ALA A 912 -11.35 11.85 -15.92
C ALA A 912 -12.59 12.66 -15.50
N ALA A 913 -12.75 13.87 -16.06
CA ALA A 913 -14.02 14.59 -15.94
C ALA A 913 -15.13 13.74 -16.55
N ARG A 914 -16.35 13.80 -16.02
CA ARG A 914 -17.48 13.04 -16.56
C ARG A 914 -18.74 13.90 -16.66
N ARG A 915 -19.58 13.57 -17.62
CA ARG A 915 -20.87 14.22 -17.80
C ARG A 915 -21.90 13.22 -18.32
N PRO A 916 -22.98 12.96 -17.57
CA PRO A 916 -24.13 12.29 -18.13
C PRO A 916 -24.79 13.18 -19.19
N PHE A 917 -25.29 12.60 -20.26
CA PHE A 917 -26.33 13.20 -21.09
C PHE A 917 -27.65 12.47 -20.82
N ALA A 918 -28.77 13.17 -21.00
CA ALA A 918 -30.09 12.58 -20.83
C ALA A 918 -30.21 11.28 -21.62
N HIS A 919 -30.89 10.30 -21.03
CA HIS A 919 -30.95 8.96 -21.56
C HIS A 919 -31.38 8.94 -23.03
N ASN A 920 -30.51 8.41 -23.89
CA ASN A 920 -30.70 8.36 -25.35
C ASN A 920 -30.89 9.73 -26.06
N ASP A 921 -30.52 10.85 -25.45
CA ASP A 921 -30.60 12.19 -26.05
C ASP A 921 -29.31 12.55 -26.82
N THR A 922 -29.33 12.31 -28.13
CA THR A 922 -28.20 12.61 -29.01
C THR A 922 -28.02 14.11 -29.27
N ALA A 923 -29.07 14.92 -29.13
CA ALA A 923 -28.99 16.37 -29.30
C ALA A 923 -28.27 17.00 -28.11
N GLU A 924 -28.55 16.52 -26.89
CA GLU A 924 -27.78 16.91 -25.72
C GLU A 924 -26.32 16.44 -25.81
N LEU A 925 -26.08 15.19 -26.23
CA LEU A 925 -24.72 14.70 -26.48
C LEU A 925 -23.96 15.59 -27.47
N GLU A 926 -24.58 16.00 -28.58
CA GLU A 926 -23.98 16.92 -29.54
C GLU A 926 -23.65 18.28 -28.90
N ARG A 927 -24.56 18.84 -28.11
CA ARG A 927 -24.36 20.12 -27.41
C ARG A 927 -23.16 20.02 -26.47
N LEU A 928 -23.06 18.95 -25.69
CA LEU A 928 -21.93 18.70 -24.79
C LEU A 928 -20.62 18.52 -25.56
N LEU A 929 -20.61 17.78 -26.67
CA LEU A 929 -19.43 17.61 -27.53
C LEU A 929 -18.99 18.95 -28.11
N ARG A 930 -19.92 19.77 -28.61
CA ARG A 930 -19.63 21.09 -29.18
C ARG A 930 -19.00 22.03 -28.16
N ALA A 931 -19.53 22.05 -26.93
CA ALA A 931 -19.04 22.90 -25.86
C ALA A 931 -17.66 22.45 -25.33
N ASN A 932 -17.37 21.14 -25.38
CA ASN A 932 -16.26 20.57 -24.61
C ASN A 932 -15.13 19.95 -25.41
N ARG A 933 -15.34 19.60 -26.68
CA ARG A 933 -14.34 18.86 -27.44
C ARG A 933 -12.97 19.53 -27.46
N ALA A 934 -12.92 20.86 -27.59
CA ALA A 934 -11.66 21.62 -27.63
C ALA A 934 -10.99 21.78 -26.26
N ARG A 935 -11.70 21.51 -25.16
CA ARG A 935 -11.22 21.73 -23.78
C ARG A 935 -10.45 20.53 -23.22
N TYR A 936 -10.66 19.33 -23.77
CA TYR A 936 -10.12 18.09 -23.22
C TYR A 936 -9.19 17.39 -24.21
N ARG A 937 -8.17 16.71 -23.68
CA ARG A 937 -7.17 15.98 -24.46
C ARG A 937 -7.83 14.85 -25.25
N ARG A 938 -8.69 14.07 -24.61
CA ARG A 938 -9.55 13.06 -25.23
C ARG A 938 -10.98 13.22 -24.70
N VAL A 939 -11.94 12.91 -25.56
CA VAL A 939 -13.34 12.75 -25.15
C VAL A 939 -13.76 11.34 -25.51
N LEU A 940 -14.19 10.56 -24.52
CA LEU A 940 -14.74 9.21 -24.72
C LEU A 940 -16.24 9.25 -24.50
N ILE A 941 -16.99 8.79 -25.49
CA ILE A 941 -18.42 8.52 -25.37
C ILE A 941 -18.58 7.07 -24.90
N VAL A 942 -19.35 6.84 -23.85
CA VAL A 942 -19.64 5.49 -23.33
C VAL A 942 -21.15 5.26 -23.27
N VAL A 943 -21.63 4.25 -23.97
CA VAL A 943 -23.05 3.89 -24.05
C VAL A 943 -23.25 2.39 -23.88
N GLU A 944 -24.40 1.98 -23.36
CA GLU A 944 -24.83 0.58 -23.38
C GLU A 944 -25.57 0.27 -24.68
N GLY A 945 -25.35 -0.91 -25.26
CA GLY A 945 -26.09 -1.35 -26.43
C GLY A 945 -27.58 -1.53 -26.10
N ALA A 946 -27.87 -2.29 -25.04
CA ALA A 946 -29.21 -2.40 -24.47
C ALA A 946 -29.15 -2.02 -22.99
N TYR A 947 -29.97 -1.06 -22.58
CA TYR A 947 -29.95 -0.55 -21.22
C TYR A 947 -30.67 -1.49 -20.26
N SER A 948 -29.97 -1.91 -19.21
CA SER A 948 -30.49 -2.91 -18.26
C SER A 948 -31.69 -2.44 -17.43
N MET A 949 -31.91 -1.13 -17.35
CA MET A 949 -32.94 -0.51 -16.50
C MET A 949 -34.26 -0.36 -17.23
N ASP A 950 -34.23 0.18 -18.45
CA ASP A 950 -35.42 0.53 -19.22
C ASP A 950 -35.69 -0.42 -20.39
N GLY A 951 -34.69 -1.23 -20.75
CA GLY A 951 -34.80 -2.25 -21.78
C GLY A 951 -34.90 -1.66 -23.19
N ASP A 952 -34.47 -0.44 -23.42
CA ASP A 952 -34.36 0.15 -24.74
C ASP A 952 -32.92 0.04 -25.29
N LEU A 953 -32.73 0.48 -26.53
CA LEU A 953 -31.47 0.39 -27.25
C LEU A 953 -30.88 1.78 -27.46
N VAL A 954 -29.56 1.87 -27.53
CA VAL A 954 -28.90 3.12 -27.95
C VAL A 954 -29.12 3.42 -29.42
N ASP A 955 -29.30 4.69 -29.79
CA ASP A 955 -29.21 5.16 -31.19
C ASP A 955 -27.74 5.18 -31.64
N LEU A 956 -27.19 4.00 -31.89
CA LEU A 956 -25.77 3.83 -32.21
C LEU A 956 -25.32 4.59 -33.47
N PRO A 957 -26.10 4.60 -34.60
CA PRO A 957 -25.73 5.39 -35.77
C PRO A 957 -25.53 6.88 -35.48
N ALA A 958 -26.44 7.49 -34.72
CA ALA A 958 -26.35 8.90 -34.36
C ALA A 958 -25.11 9.18 -33.47
N VAL A 959 -24.84 8.30 -32.51
CA VAL A 959 -23.65 8.43 -31.64
C VAL A 959 -22.35 8.28 -32.45
N ILE A 960 -22.29 7.36 -33.41
CA ILE A 960 -21.13 7.19 -34.32
C ILE A 960 -20.94 8.44 -35.18
N GLU A 961 -22.01 9.04 -35.69
CA GLU A 961 -21.93 10.28 -36.46
C GLU A 961 -21.30 11.40 -35.63
N LEU A 962 -21.76 11.57 -34.39
CA LEU A 962 -21.21 12.57 -33.46
C LEU A 962 -19.76 12.28 -33.09
N LYS A 963 -19.41 11.01 -32.85
CA LYS A 963 -18.01 10.58 -32.65
C LYS A 963 -17.13 11.08 -33.80
N LYS A 964 -17.52 10.81 -35.05
CA LYS A 964 -16.78 11.20 -36.25
C LYS A 964 -16.71 12.70 -36.41
N ARG A 965 -17.84 13.41 -36.27
CA ARG A 965 -17.96 14.86 -36.43
C ARG A 965 -17.05 15.62 -35.47
N TYR A 966 -16.96 15.16 -34.22
CA TYR A 966 -16.18 15.83 -33.17
C TYR A 966 -14.82 15.18 -32.90
N GLY A 967 -14.44 14.10 -33.59
CA GLY A 967 -13.19 13.40 -33.34
C GLY A 967 -13.06 12.90 -31.90
N ALA A 968 -14.15 12.31 -31.37
CA ALA A 968 -14.19 11.66 -30.07
C ALA A 968 -13.87 10.16 -30.20
N LEU A 969 -13.66 9.50 -29.06
CA LEU A 969 -13.61 8.04 -28.94
C LEU A 969 -14.99 7.50 -28.56
N LEU A 970 -15.28 6.24 -28.85
CA LEU A 970 -16.53 5.56 -28.53
C LEU A 970 -16.26 4.16 -27.99
N MET A 971 -16.81 3.88 -26.82
CA MET A 971 -16.89 2.55 -26.22
C MET A 971 -18.36 2.15 -26.08
N VAL A 972 -18.69 0.94 -26.55
CA VAL A 972 -20.05 0.38 -26.46
C VAL A 972 -20.02 -0.85 -25.55
N ASP A 973 -20.83 -0.82 -24.48
CA ASP A 973 -21.06 -1.96 -23.60
C ASP A 973 -22.22 -2.82 -24.14
N GLU A 974 -21.88 -3.94 -24.77
CA GLU A 974 -22.82 -4.89 -25.36
C GLU A 974 -23.33 -5.94 -24.35
N ALA A 975 -23.13 -5.75 -23.04
CA ALA A 975 -23.39 -6.80 -22.05
C ALA A 975 -24.81 -7.40 -22.12
N HIS A 976 -25.83 -6.61 -22.44
CA HIS A 976 -27.23 -7.07 -22.55
C HIS A 976 -27.72 -7.29 -23.98
N SER A 977 -27.08 -6.70 -24.98
CA SER A 977 -27.47 -6.76 -26.39
C SER A 977 -26.78 -7.90 -27.14
N VAL A 978 -25.54 -8.27 -26.76
CA VAL A 978 -24.87 -9.42 -27.36
C VAL A 978 -25.62 -10.72 -27.04
N GLY A 979 -25.86 -11.51 -28.07
CA GLY A 979 -26.66 -12.73 -28.06
C GLY A 979 -28.18 -12.50 -28.06
N THR A 980 -28.68 -11.28 -27.96
CA THR A 980 -30.12 -11.02 -27.78
C THR A 980 -30.72 -10.10 -28.84
N VAL A 981 -29.92 -9.16 -29.36
CA VAL A 981 -30.32 -8.11 -30.31
C VAL A 981 -29.66 -8.36 -31.67
N GLY A 982 -30.36 -8.02 -32.76
CA GLY A 982 -29.98 -8.37 -34.12
C GLY A 982 -30.61 -9.70 -34.57
N GLU A 983 -30.56 -10.00 -35.87
CA GLU A 983 -31.15 -11.22 -36.44
C GLU A 983 -30.42 -12.48 -35.96
N TYR A 984 -29.11 -12.40 -35.83
CA TYR A 984 -28.24 -13.48 -35.37
C TYR A 984 -27.73 -13.27 -33.94
N GLY A 985 -28.23 -12.25 -33.23
CA GLY A 985 -27.81 -11.97 -31.86
C GLY A 985 -26.42 -11.35 -31.76
N ARG A 986 -25.89 -10.67 -32.78
CA ARG A 986 -24.56 -10.05 -32.72
C ARG A 986 -24.57 -8.65 -32.10
N GLY A 987 -25.65 -8.28 -31.42
CA GLY A 987 -25.75 -7.04 -30.66
C GLY A 987 -26.21 -5.84 -31.50
N VAL A 988 -26.10 -4.66 -30.92
CA VAL A 988 -26.62 -3.43 -31.54
C VAL A 988 -25.91 -3.07 -32.83
N GLY A 989 -24.62 -3.42 -32.96
CA GLY A 989 -23.91 -3.15 -34.20
C GLY A 989 -24.48 -3.89 -35.42
N GLU A 990 -24.99 -5.12 -35.24
CA GLU A 990 -25.70 -5.86 -36.29
C GLU A 990 -27.09 -5.27 -36.52
N PHE A 991 -27.82 -4.97 -35.45
CA PHE A 991 -29.19 -4.46 -35.54
C PHE A 991 -29.28 -3.16 -36.35
N PHE A 992 -28.33 -2.24 -36.15
CA PHE A 992 -28.27 -0.99 -36.90
C PHE A 992 -27.43 -1.08 -38.19
N GLY A 993 -26.76 -2.20 -38.45
CA GLY A 993 -25.92 -2.38 -39.62
C GLY A 993 -24.73 -1.42 -39.70
N VAL A 994 -24.08 -1.13 -38.57
CA VAL A 994 -22.94 -0.20 -38.51
C VAL A 994 -21.61 -0.91 -38.74
N GLU A 995 -20.64 -0.19 -39.29
CA GLU A 995 -19.27 -0.69 -39.44
C GLU A 995 -18.59 -0.82 -38.07
N ARG A 996 -18.07 -2.02 -37.75
CA ARG A 996 -17.54 -2.30 -36.40
C ARG A 996 -16.31 -1.49 -36.03
N CYS A 997 -15.52 -1.06 -37.02
CA CYS A 997 -14.36 -0.21 -36.83
C CYS A 997 -14.71 1.25 -36.48
N ASP A 998 -15.97 1.66 -36.62
CA ASP A 998 -16.41 2.99 -36.22
C ASP A 998 -16.57 3.13 -34.70
N VAL A 999 -16.49 2.02 -33.95
CA VAL A 999 -16.42 1.98 -32.49
C VAL A 999 -15.00 1.58 -32.08
N ASP A 1000 -14.40 2.31 -31.13
CA ASP A 1000 -12.99 2.07 -30.75
C ASP A 1000 -12.83 0.84 -29.87
N LEU A 1001 -13.83 0.56 -29.03
CA LEU A 1001 -13.83 -0.58 -28.12
C LEU A 1001 -15.24 -1.13 -27.91
N TRP A 1002 -15.40 -2.41 -28.20
CA TRP A 1002 -16.60 -3.20 -27.90
C TRP A 1002 -16.35 -3.96 -26.61
N MET A 1003 -17.12 -3.66 -25.58
CA MET A 1003 -17.06 -4.36 -24.31
C MET A 1003 -18.26 -5.29 -24.17
N GLY A 1004 -18.10 -6.42 -23.47
CA GLY A 1004 -19.26 -7.20 -23.05
C GLY A 1004 -18.96 -8.20 -21.95
N THR A 1005 -19.98 -8.99 -21.59
CA THR A 1005 -19.91 -10.03 -20.56
C THR A 1005 -20.20 -11.42 -21.14
N LEU A 1006 -19.56 -12.43 -20.56
CA LEU A 1006 -19.86 -13.84 -20.85
C LEU A 1006 -20.96 -14.41 -19.94
N SER A 1007 -21.41 -13.62 -18.96
CA SER A 1007 -22.32 -14.07 -17.89
C SER A 1007 -23.81 -14.12 -18.24
N LYS A 1008 -24.17 -13.78 -19.47
CA LYS A 1008 -25.57 -13.69 -19.91
C LYS A 1008 -25.81 -14.67 -21.06
N ALA A 1009 -25.81 -14.20 -22.31
CA ALA A 1009 -26.07 -15.05 -23.47
C ALA A 1009 -25.07 -16.21 -23.64
N PHE A 1010 -23.81 -16.04 -23.23
CA PHE A 1010 -22.75 -17.04 -23.39
C PHE A 1010 -22.66 -18.07 -22.25
N ALA A 1011 -23.62 -18.08 -21.31
CA ALA A 1011 -23.75 -19.14 -20.30
C ALA A 1011 -22.46 -19.45 -19.51
N SER A 1012 -21.67 -18.41 -19.18
CA SER A 1012 -20.37 -18.56 -18.51
C SER A 1012 -20.14 -17.45 -17.49
N CYS A 1013 -18.90 -17.14 -17.13
CA CYS A 1013 -18.49 -15.97 -16.37
C CYS A 1013 -17.26 -15.38 -17.07
N GLY A 1014 -17.10 -14.05 -17.05
CA GLY A 1014 -16.02 -13.38 -17.76
C GLY A 1014 -16.47 -12.10 -18.46
N GLY A 1015 -15.52 -11.38 -19.03
CA GLY A 1015 -15.77 -10.22 -19.89
C GLY A 1015 -14.86 -10.25 -21.11
N TYR A 1016 -15.12 -9.38 -22.07
CA TYR A 1016 -14.28 -9.25 -23.24
C TYR A 1016 -14.14 -7.80 -23.71
N LEU A 1017 -13.03 -7.52 -24.41
CA LEU A 1017 -12.77 -6.28 -25.11
C LEU A 1017 -12.41 -6.59 -26.57
N GLY A 1018 -13.25 -6.18 -27.51
CA GLY A 1018 -13.07 -6.31 -28.94
C GLY A 1018 -12.72 -4.96 -29.60
N GLY A 1019 -11.88 -4.97 -30.62
CA GLY A 1019 -11.50 -3.75 -31.34
C GLY A 1019 -10.48 -4.04 -32.43
N SER A 1020 -9.68 -3.04 -32.80
CA SER A 1020 -8.57 -3.26 -33.73
C SER A 1020 -7.52 -4.20 -33.14
N ALA A 1021 -6.85 -4.97 -34.00
CA ALA A 1021 -5.77 -5.87 -33.57
C ALA A 1021 -4.64 -5.11 -32.88
N ARG A 1022 -4.41 -3.85 -33.26
CA ARG A 1022 -3.43 -2.97 -32.61
C ARG A 1022 -3.87 -2.60 -31.19
N THR A 1023 -5.12 -2.18 -31.01
CA THR A 1023 -5.67 -1.82 -29.70
C THR A 1023 -5.65 -3.01 -28.76
N VAL A 1024 -6.16 -4.16 -29.22
CA VAL A 1024 -6.23 -5.39 -28.42
C VAL A 1024 -4.84 -5.89 -28.05
N ARG A 1025 -3.88 -5.85 -28.97
CA ARG A 1025 -2.47 -6.17 -28.65
C ARG A 1025 -1.90 -5.25 -27.59
N TRP A 1026 -2.15 -3.95 -27.66
CA TRP A 1026 -1.70 -3.01 -26.63
C TRP A 1026 -2.32 -3.34 -25.26
N LEU A 1027 -3.64 -3.57 -25.22
CA LEU A 1027 -4.35 -3.93 -23.99
C LEU A 1027 -3.84 -5.26 -23.40
N ARG A 1028 -3.57 -6.26 -24.23
CA ARG A 1028 -3.02 -7.57 -23.79
C ARG A 1028 -1.72 -7.45 -23.00
N HIS A 1029 -0.94 -6.38 -23.22
CA HIS A 1029 0.35 -6.17 -22.55
C HIS A 1029 0.32 -5.08 -21.47
N THR A 1030 -0.75 -4.28 -21.40
CA THR A 1030 -0.77 -3.08 -20.55
C THR A 1030 -1.99 -2.98 -19.64
N LEU A 1031 -3.10 -3.64 -19.98
CA LEU A 1031 -4.34 -3.54 -19.25
C LEU A 1031 -4.21 -4.22 -17.87
N PRO A 1032 -4.30 -3.49 -16.74
CA PRO A 1032 -4.02 -4.04 -15.42
C PRO A 1032 -4.88 -5.25 -15.06
N GLY A 1033 -6.19 -5.20 -15.39
CA GLY A 1033 -7.12 -6.30 -15.17
C GLY A 1033 -6.88 -7.55 -16.01
N PHE A 1034 -5.95 -7.50 -16.98
CA PHE A 1034 -5.46 -8.66 -17.72
C PHE A 1034 -4.04 -9.05 -17.26
N VAL A 1035 -3.13 -8.09 -17.12
CA VAL A 1035 -1.71 -8.33 -16.80
C VAL A 1035 -1.53 -8.82 -15.36
N TYR A 1036 -2.25 -8.23 -14.41
CA TYR A 1036 -2.08 -8.48 -12.97
C TYR A 1036 -3.24 -9.28 -12.35
N SER A 1037 -4.17 -9.78 -13.16
CA SER A 1037 -5.27 -10.62 -12.71
C SER A 1037 -5.10 -12.05 -13.20
N VAL A 1038 -5.85 -12.98 -12.62
CA VAL A 1038 -5.89 -14.36 -13.13
C VAL A 1038 -6.58 -14.43 -14.49
N GLY A 1039 -6.33 -15.50 -15.24
CA GLY A 1039 -7.04 -15.78 -16.50
C GLY A 1039 -8.43 -16.40 -16.29
N LEU A 1040 -9.18 -16.54 -17.38
CA LEU A 1040 -10.46 -17.25 -17.35
C LEU A 1040 -10.26 -18.75 -17.10
N SER A 1041 -11.11 -19.36 -16.25
CA SER A 1041 -11.03 -20.79 -15.96
C SER A 1041 -11.31 -21.66 -17.19
N PRO A 1042 -10.72 -22.87 -17.30
CA PRO A 1042 -10.98 -23.75 -18.44
C PRO A 1042 -12.46 -24.08 -18.58
N ALA A 1043 -13.16 -24.33 -17.47
CA ALA A 1043 -14.59 -24.61 -17.50
C ALA A 1043 -15.39 -23.45 -18.10
N ASN A 1044 -15.11 -22.21 -17.65
CA ASN A 1044 -15.80 -21.02 -18.14
C ASN A 1044 -15.46 -20.72 -19.60
N ALA A 1045 -14.20 -20.85 -19.98
CA ALA A 1045 -13.79 -20.65 -21.37
C ALA A 1045 -14.46 -21.67 -22.32
N ALA A 1046 -14.61 -22.93 -21.88
CA ALA A 1046 -15.26 -23.97 -22.68
C ALA A 1046 -16.77 -23.77 -22.79
N ALA A 1047 -17.42 -23.41 -21.69
CA ALA A 1047 -18.83 -23.09 -21.66
C ALA A 1047 -19.15 -21.94 -22.62
N ALA A 1048 -18.38 -20.84 -22.53
CA ALA A 1048 -18.54 -19.67 -23.41
C ALA A 1048 -18.29 -20.03 -24.88
N LEU A 1049 -17.26 -20.82 -25.17
CA LEU A 1049 -16.94 -21.25 -26.53
C LEU A 1049 -18.06 -22.12 -27.13
N ALA A 1050 -18.59 -23.07 -26.35
CA ALA A 1050 -19.70 -23.91 -26.78
C ALA A 1050 -20.98 -23.09 -26.98
N ALA A 1051 -21.30 -22.19 -26.04
CA ALA A 1051 -22.45 -21.30 -26.16
C ALA A 1051 -22.36 -20.41 -27.39
N ALA A 1052 -21.21 -19.78 -27.66
CA ALA A 1052 -21.00 -18.96 -28.86
C ALA A 1052 -21.25 -19.76 -30.16
N GLY A 1053 -20.79 -21.02 -30.22
CA GLY A 1053 -21.07 -21.92 -31.33
C GLY A 1053 -22.56 -22.22 -31.50
N LEU A 1054 -23.27 -22.47 -30.40
CA LEU A 1054 -24.72 -22.74 -30.42
C LEU A 1054 -25.54 -21.52 -30.83
N ILE A 1055 -25.14 -20.31 -30.41
CA ILE A 1055 -25.83 -19.07 -30.82
C ILE A 1055 -25.79 -18.93 -32.35
N VAL A 1056 -24.63 -19.20 -32.96
CA VAL A 1056 -24.45 -19.14 -34.42
C VAL A 1056 -25.22 -20.28 -35.12
N ALA A 1057 -25.20 -21.48 -34.56
CA ALA A 1057 -25.86 -22.65 -35.13
C ALA A 1057 -27.40 -22.60 -35.01
N GLU A 1058 -27.93 -21.94 -33.97
CA GLU A 1058 -29.35 -21.94 -33.63
C GLU A 1058 -29.94 -20.52 -33.53
N PRO A 1059 -29.97 -19.75 -34.64
CA PRO A 1059 -30.51 -18.38 -34.64
C PRO A 1059 -32.01 -18.33 -34.27
N GLY A 1060 -32.71 -19.47 -34.37
CA GLY A 1060 -34.09 -19.62 -33.90
C GLY A 1060 -34.28 -19.28 -32.41
N ARG A 1061 -33.26 -19.43 -31.57
CA ARG A 1061 -33.32 -19.04 -30.13
C ARG A 1061 -33.46 -17.54 -29.96
N VAL A 1062 -32.71 -16.75 -30.72
CA VAL A 1062 -32.79 -15.28 -30.70
C VAL A 1062 -34.18 -14.83 -31.16
N ARG A 1063 -34.71 -15.45 -32.22
CA ARG A 1063 -36.09 -15.18 -32.67
C ARG A 1063 -37.14 -15.57 -31.62
N ALA A 1064 -36.96 -16.68 -30.93
CA ALA A 1064 -37.87 -17.11 -29.86
C ALA A 1064 -37.84 -16.15 -28.66
N LEU A 1065 -36.65 -15.74 -28.23
CA LEU A 1065 -36.46 -14.72 -27.20
C LEU A 1065 -37.19 -13.42 -27.56
N ARG A 1066 -37.01 -12.93 -28.78
CA ARG A 1066 -37.67 -11.72 -29.29
C ARG A 1066 -39.20 -11.85 -29.23
N ARG A 1067 -39.75 -12.96 -29.74
CA ARG A 1067 -41.20 -13.22 -29.69
C ARG A 1067 -41.73 -13.25 -28.25
N ASN A 1068 -41.00 -13.88 -27.33
CA ASN A 1068 -41.39 -13.97 -25.93
C ASN A 1068 -41.38 -12.60 -25.23
N ALA A 1069 -40.37 -11.78 -25.52
CA ALA A 1069 -40.29 -10.41 -25.02
C ALA A 1069 -41.41 -9.51 -25.56
N GLU A 1070 -41.69 -9.60 -26.86
CA GLU A 1070 -42.82 -8.90 -27.48
C GLU A 1070 -44.16 -9.34 -26.88
N LEU A 1071 -44.36 -10.64 -26.67
CA LEU A 1071 -45.58 -11.16 -26.04
C LEU A 1071 -45.75 -10.64 -24.60
N PHE A 1072 -44.70 -10.69 -23.78
CA PHE A 1072 -44.78 -10.18 -22.41
C PHE A 1072 -45.12 -8.69 -22.40
N ARG A 1073 -44.43 -7.90 -23.22
CA ARG A 1073 -44.65 -6.46 -23.35
C ARG A 1073 -46.10 -6.15 -23.77
N ASP A 1074 -46.58 -6.81 -24.83
CA ASP A 1074 -47.90 -6.54 -25.39
C ASP A 1074 -49.02 -6.92 -24.40
N LEU A 1075 -48.87 -8.04 -23.69
CA LEU A 1075 -49.80 -8.43 -22.62
C LEU A 1075 -49.75 -7.48 -21.43
N ALA A 1076 -48.57 -7.01 -21.03
CA ALA A 1076 -48.43 -6.06 -19.93
C ALA A 1076 -49.04 -4.70 -20.27
N LEU A 1077 -48.86 -4.20 -21.49
CA LEU A 1077 -49.55 -3.00 -21.99
C LEU A 1077 -51.06 -3.18 -22.00
N ALA A 1078 -51.56 -4.33 -22.47
CA ALA A 1078 -53.00 -4.64 -22.48
C ALA A 1078 -53.59 -4.72 -21.06
N ALA A 1079 -52.78 -5.12 -20.07
CA ALA A 1079 -53.15 -5.16 -18.66
C ALA A 1079 -53.02 -3.81 -17.93
N GLY A 1080 -52.60 -2.74 -18.63
CA GLY A 1080 -52.43 -1.41 -18.05
C GLY A 1080 -51.22 -1.29 -17.11
N LEU A 1081 -50.23 -2.17 -17.24
CA LEU A 1081 -49.03 -2.12 -16.42
C LEU A 1081 -48.07 -0.99 -16.87
N PRO A 1082 -47.45 -0.27 -15.93
CA PRO A 1082 -46.51 0.82 -16.23
C PRO A 1082 -45.15 0.27 -16.66
N ILE A 1083 -45.00 -0.07 -17.95
CA ILE A 1083 -43.76 -0.59 -18.53
C ILE A 1083 -43.11 0.40 -19.51
N GLY A 1084 -41.79 0.28 -19.69
CA GLY A 1084 -41.02 1.06 -20.66
C GLY A 1084 -41.26 0.65 -22.12
N THR A 1085 -40.49 1.22 -23.06
CA THR A 1085 -40.64 0.86 -24.49
C THR A 1085 -40.29 -0.60 -24.75
N SER A 1086 -39.19 -1.08 -24.13
CA SER A 1086 -38.68 -2.46 -24.14
C SER A 1086 -38.74 -3.14 -25.51
N ARG A 1087 -38.54 -2.35 -26.59
CA ARG A 1087 -38.66 -2.87 -27.95
C ARG A 1087 -37.36 -3.56 -28.33
N HIS A 1088 -37.50 -4.77 -28.87
CA HIS A 1088 -36.39 -5.58 -29.39
C HIS A 1088 -35.39 -6.08 -28.35
N THR A 1089 -35.64 -5.86 -27.06
CA THR A 1089 -34.80 -6.38 -25.97
C THR A 1089 -35.56 -7.39 -25.13
N PRO A 1090 -34.87 -8.30 -24.42
CA PRO A 1090 -35.49 -9.26 -23.51
C PRO A 1090 -35.71 -8.71 -22.09
N ILE A 1091 -35.69 -7.38 -21.91
CA ILE A 1091 -35.69 -6.72 -20.61
C ILE A 1091 -36.96 -5.88 -20.52
N VAL A 1092 -37.87 -6.26 -19.64
CA VAL A 1092 -39.13 -5.52 -19.44
C VAL A 1092 -39.21 -5.03 -17.99
N PRO A 1093 -39.11 -3.71 -17.74
CA PRO A 1093 -39.32 -3.14 -16.42
C PRO A 1093 -40.82 -2.87 -16.18
N CYS A 1094 -41.25 -3.01 -14.93
CA CYS A 1094 -42.54 -2.53 -14.44
C CYS A 1094 -42.28 -1.51 -13.33
N VAL A 1095 -42.48 -0.22 -13.64
CA VAL A 1095 -42.16 0.90 -12.76
C VAL A 1095 -43.30 1.12 -11.76
N LEU A 1096 -43.03 0.87 -10.48
CA LEU A 1096 -44.02 0.94 -9.41
C LEU A 1096 -43.89 2.23 -8.58
N GLY A 1097 -42.79 2.96 -8.79
CA GLY A 1097 -42.50 4.26 -8.20
C GLY A 1097 -41.81 4.11 -6.85
N ASP A 1098 -42.58 3.70 -5.85
CA ASP A 1098 -42.15 3.63 -4.44
C ASP A 1098 -41.44 2.31 -4.09
N SER A 1099 -40.36 2.40 -3.32
CA SER A 1099 -39.52 1.26 -2.90
C SER A 1099 -40.30 0.25 -2.06
N ASP A 1100 -41.11 0.70 -1.10
CA ASP A 1100 -41.90 -0.18 -0.24
C ASP A 1100 -43.01 -0.89 -1.04
N ARG A 1101 -43.68 -0.16 -1.95
CA ARG A 1101 -44.65 -0.74 -2.87
C ARG A 1101 -43.99 -1.81 -3.74
N THR A 1102 -42.82 -1.52 -4.29
CA THR A 1102 -42.08 -2.46 -5.14
C THR A 1102 -41.74 -3.75 -4.41
N LEU A 1103 -41.26 -3.66 -3.17
CA LEU A 1103 -40.96 -4.81 -2.33
C LEU A 1103 -42.20 -5.63 -1.97
N ARG A 1104 -43.30 -4.98 -1.59
CA ARG A 1104 -44.56 -5.68 -1.31
C ARG A 1104 -45.09 -6.42 -2.55
N VAL A 1105 -45.05 -5.79 -3.72
CA VAL A 1105 -45.47 -6.44 -4.96
C VAL A 1105 -44.53 -7.60 -5.30
N ALA A 1106 -43.21 -7.43 -5.16
CA ALA A 1106 -42.23 -8.50 -5.37
C ALA A 1106 -42.52 -9.72 -4.49
N ASP A 1107 -42.80 -9.50 -3.21
CA ASP A 1107 -43.09 -10.56 -2.24
C ASP A 1107 -44.41 -11.29 -2.54
N ARG A 1108 -45.46 -10.56 -2.92
CA ARG A 1108 -46.74 -11.18 -3.32
C ARG A 1108 -46.65 -11.95 -4.63
N VAL A 1109 -45.94 -11.41 -5.62
CA VAL A 1109 -45.66 -12.10 -6.89
C VAL A 1109 -44.85 -13.38 -6.63
N TYR A 1110 -43.88 -13.31 -5.71
CA TYR A 1110 -43.13 -14.46 -5.23
C TYR A 1110 -44.01 -15.51 -4.53
N ALA A 1111 -44.88 -15.11 -3.59
CA ALA A 1111 -45.80 -16.01 -2.92
C ALA A 1111 -46.68 -16.80 -3.91
N ARG A 1112 -46.96 -16.21 -5.09
CA ARG A 1112 -47.72 -16.81 -6.19
C ARG A 1112 -46.87 -17.61 -7.20
N GLY A 1113 -45.59 -17.80 -6.90
CA GLY A 1113 -44.70 -18.70 -7.64
C GLY A 1113 -44.05 -18.05 -8.87
N VAL A 1114 -43.83 -16.74 -8.86
CA VAL A 1114 -43.13 -15.99 -9.92
C VAL A 1114 -41.97 -15.19 -9.29
N ILE A 1115 -40.77 -15.30 -9.85
CA ILE A 1115 -39.59 -14.55 -9.39
C ILE A 1115 -39.26 -13.48 -10.43
N ALA A 1116 -39.10 -12.24 -9.98
CA ALA A 1116 -38.62 -11.10 -10.76
C ALA A 1116 -37.68 -10.26 -9.89
N ASP A 1117 -36.77 -9.51 -10.53
CA ASP A 1117 -35.75 -8.76 -9.81
C ASP A 1117 -36.29 -7.40 -9.38
N ALA A 1118 -36.51 -7.20 -8.09
CA ALA A 1118 -36.90 -5.91 -7.53
C ALA A 1118 -35.71 -4.96 -7.51
N ILE A 1119 -35.86 -3.76 -8.07
CA ILE A 1119 -34.85 -2.69 -8.08
C ILE A 1119 -35.46 -1.45 -7.43
N PHE A 1120 -34.86 -1.02 -6.33
CA PHE A 1120 -35.38 0.04 -5.47
C PHE A 1120 -34.22 0.83 -4.85
N HIS A 1121 -34.52 1.90 -4.12
CA HIS A 1121 -33.49 2.77 -3.54
C HIS A 1121 -32.50 2.01 -2.63
N PRO A 1122 -31.18 2.25 -2.71
CA PRO A 1122 -30.49 3.32 -3.46
C PRO A 1122 -30.06 2.94 -4.89
N ALA A 1123 -30.46 1.78 -5.41
CA ALA A 1123 -30.07 1.38 -6.77
C ALA A 1123 -30.73 2.26 -7.85
N VAL A 1124 -31.88 2.87 -7.53
CA VAL A 1124 -32.59 3.89 -8.29
C VAL A 1124 -33.10 4.97 -7.35
N GLU A 1125 -33.39 6.15 -7.88
CA GLU A 1125 -34.02 7.23 -7.11
C GLU A 1125 -35.41 6.82 -6.59
N GLU A 1126 -35.83 7.42 -5.47
CA GLU A 1126 -37.17 7.18 -4.92
C GLU A 1126 -38.23 7.76 -5.86
N GLY A 1127 -39.29 7.00 -6.17
CA GLY A 1127 -40.21 7.32 -7.28
C GLY A 1127 -39.86 6.66 -8.61
N GLN A 1128 -38.73 5.95 -8.68
CA GLN A 1128 -38.27 5.21 -9.85
C GLN A 1128 -38.09 3.69 -9.57
N ALA A 1129 -38.56 3.19 -8.43
CA ALA A 1129 -38.50 1.77 -8.09
C ALA A 1129 -39.32 0.91 -9.06
N ARG A 1130 -38.82 -0.28 -9.40
CA ARG A 1130 -39.37 -1.14 -10.46
C ARG A 1130 -39.07 -2.62 -10.25
N LEU A 1131 -39.91 -3.49 -10.80
CA LEU A 1131 -39.58 -4.92 -11.01
C LEU A 1131 -39.02 -5.11 -12.41
N ARG A 1132 -37.92 -5.84 -12.55
CA ARG A 1132 -37.35 -6.19 -13.86
C ARG A 1132 -37.61 -7.65 -14.18
N PHE A 1133 -38.11 -7.86 -15.40
CA PHE A 1133 -38.35 -9.17 -15.97
C PHE A 1133 -37.34 -9.41 -17.09
N PHE A 1134 -36.52 -10.45 -16.92
CA PHE A 1134 -35.61 -10.95 -17.94
C PHE A 1134 -36.25 -12.16 -18.62
N LEU A 1135 -36.60 -11.99 -19.89
CA LEU A 1135 -37.23 -13.04 -20.69
C LEU A 1135 -36.17 -14.02 -21.20
N THR A 1136 -36.56 -15.28 -21.37
CA THR A 1136 -35.74 -16.29 -22.04
C THR A 1136 -36.47 -16.88 -23.24
N SER A 1137 -35.70 -17.39 -24.20
CA SER A 1137 -36.21 -18.17 -25.33
C SER A 1137 -36.98 -19.43 -24.90
N GLU A 1138 -36.82 -19.87 -23.64
CA GLU A 1138 -37.47 -21.07 -23.09
C GLU A 1138 -38.83 -20.80 -22.45
N HIS A 1139 -39.18 -19.53 -22.17
CA HIS A 1139 -40.49 -19.21 -21.59
C HIS A 1139 -41.62 -19.61 -22.54
N ARG A 1140 -42.67 -20.23 -21.99
CA ARG A 1140 -43.88 -20.58 -22.74
C ARG A 1140 -44.86 -19.41 -22.74
N ALA A 1141 -45.68 -19.30 -23.80
CA ALA A 1141 -46.70 -18.26 -23.90
C ALA A 1141 -47.66 -18.25 -22.70
N ASP A 1142 -48.10 -19.43 -22.24
CA ASP A 1142 -48.99 -19.56 -21.07
C ASP A 1142 -48.31 -19.09 -19.77
N ASP A 1143 -47.01 -19.34 -19.62
CA ASP A 1143 -46.23 -18.92 -18.46
C ASP A 1143 -46.07 -17.40 -18.42
N ILE A 1144 -45.81 -16.78 -19.59
CA ILE A 1144 -45.79 -15.33 -19.75
C ILE A 1144 -47.16 -14.74 -19.41
N GLY A 1145 -48.25 -15.29 -19.95
CA GLY A 1145 -49.60 -14.84 -19.64
C GLY A 1145 -49.95 -14.98 -18.16
N ARG A 1146 -49.53 -16.06 -17.51
CA ARG A 1146 -49.67 -16.25 -16.06
C ARG A 1146 -48.91 -15.19 -15.28
N ALA A 1147 -47.65 -14.92 -15.63
CA ALA A 1147 -46.82 -13.93 -14.93
C ALA A 1147 -47.39 -12.52 -15.03
N VAL A 1148 -47.81 -12.10 -16.23
CA VAL A 1148 -48.42 -10.77 -16.45
C VAL A 1148 -49.72 -10.63 -15.67
N ARG A 1149 -50.59 -11.65 -15.66
CA ARG A 1149 -51.83 -11.64 -14.89
C ARG A 1149 -51.56 -11.54 -13.38
N VAL A 1150 -50.64 -12.34 -12.85
CA VAL A 1150 -50.24 -12.27 -11.43
C VAL A 1150 -49.74 -10.87 -11.10
N LEU A 1151 -48.84 -10.32 -11.92
CA LEU A 1151 -48.32 -8.98 -11.73
C LEU A 1151 -49.43 -7.91 -11.75
N ALA A 1152 -50.34 -7.96 -12.72
CA ALA A 1152 -51.45 -7.01 -12.82
C ALA A 1152 -52.38 -7.05 -11.59
N GLU A 1153 -52.72 -8.24 -11.11
CA GLU A 1153 -53.52 -8.41 -9.90
C GLU A 1153 -52.81 -7.86 -8.66
N GLU A 1154 -51.51 -8.14 -8.49
CA GLU A 1154 -50.75 -7.66 -7.33
C GLU A 1154 -50.53 -6.15 -7.36
N VAL A 1155 -50.23 -5.58 -8.54
CA VAL A 1155 -50.07 -4.13 -8.71
C VAL A 1155 -51.38 -3.40 -8.40
N ALA A 1156 -52.53 -3.91 -8.87
CA ALA A 1156 -53.84 -3.35 -8.57
C ALA A 1156 -54.20 -3.46 -7.07
N SER A 1157 -53.82 -4.55 -6.39
CA SER A 1157 -54.09 -4.77 -4.97
C SER A 1157 -53.20 -3.95 -4.01
N SER A 1158 -52.11 -3.36 -4.51
CA SER A 1158 -51.07 -2.73 -3.69
C SER A 1158 -51.33 -1.26 -3.31
N GLY A 1159 -52.43 -0.67 -3.78
CA GLY A 1159 -52.80 0.72 -3.52
C GLY A 1159 -51.96 1.70 -4.34
N GLY A 1160 -52.58 2.30 -5.35
CA GLY A 1160 -52.02 3.34 -6.22
C GLY A 1160 -53.03 3.71 -7.28
#